data_AF-A0A8J6GPU1-F1
#
_entry.id   AF-A0A8J6GPU1-F1
#
_cell.length_a   1.000
_cell.length_b   1.000
_cell.length_c   1.000
_cell.angle_alpha   90.00
_cell.angle_beta   90.00
_cell.angle_gamma   90.00
#
_symmetry.space_group_name_H-M   'P 1'
#
loop_
_entity.id
_entity.type
_entity.pdbx_description
1 polymer ?
#
loop_
_entity_poly.entity_id
_entity_poly.type
_entity_poly.pdbx_seq_one_letter_code
_entity_poly.pdbx_strand_id
1 'polypeptide(L)'
;MVQWLAMLQLLWMQQLLLLGAHPGSAQDLTLTPEPALEWLDKGIFIIQSESLKTCIQAGRSVLTLEDCKQPNKYMLWKWASNSHLFNVGGSGCLGLNLSNPEEPLSLYECDSTLISLRWHCNKKMIMGPLQYKVQVQHGNTVVASWKQTHKWITYMSDGEDICEHLHRDLYTVKGNAHGMPCVFPFQYNQQWHHECTREGQKENLLWCATTSRYERDEKWGYCPDPKQLSREAVEVWIGLNQLDEKAGWQWSDGTALSYLNWSPEISDRPFVEYHCGTLKPPSTAWRSKDCESALPYICKRFLNYTAHETLENDSWTYHATHCDPDWAPFNRNCYKLQKEERTWQEALHSCQTNDSMLMDVTSLAELEFLIDLLGDGNASETWIGLSSNRTPVSFRWSTGSSVIFTNWHPLEPRIFPKRSQLCVSAEQAEGLWKVKGCQERLSYVCKRAGQVLDDDESECPEGWERHGKFCYKIDTVLRNFEEASNGYHCHPALLTVTSRFEQAFLNSFISSVAKTKDSYFWIALQDENNTGEYTWKTVGQRPEPMQYTHWNTHQPSYSGGCVVMRGGSPLGRWEVKDCSNFKAMSLCKMPVKTWDKTELERRWPFRKCYADWESKSGLASCFKVFHSEKVLMKRSWREAEFFCEEFGAQLASFAHIEEEEFVNELLHSKFNRTEERQFWIGFNKRNPLNAGSWEWSDRTPVVSSFLDSTYSEDAARNCAVYKANKTLLPTDCASKHEWICKIPRGVIPTFPDWYEYGLWGTEDCSVSMPSICKREEMWVIEKKKPPLPHGTCPKGWLYFNHKCFQVWIPKDPRELKTWAGAQDFCVDKGGTLVSIESELEQAFITMNLFGQTTNVWIGLKSDNHQTWVNRKPVVYSNWSPSDVINIPNYNTSKMKKHVPLCALMLSSSNFHFTGKWYFDDCGKEDYGFVCEKMQDTPEYRANVSEMHSVPNTLEFGNRTYKIIHANMTWYTARRTCLMHGAELASIADNFQQAFLTVVLSRLGYAHWIGLSTTDNGLNFDWSDGTKSPFTYWKDEESTFLGDCVFADTSGRWHRTACESLLQGAICHVPTETKAFEHPVLCPETSVPWIKFKGNCYSLSTVLDSRSFEDAHEFCKREGSNLLAIKDEAENLFLQEELHAFSSSVQMVWLNAQFDSNRRNHSIVPLAVSLTLMAFLAFAVLCFWIYKQNSGFFQRLTGSRGLYYPTLSFSTAQLEENVHISDLEKNGQ
;
A
#
# COMPACT_ATOMS: atom_id res chain seq x y z
N MET A 1 30.75 -64.55 -41.78
CA MET A 1 29.71 -63.64 -41.22
C MET A 1 29.76 -63.60 -39.68
N VAL A 2 29.65 -64.72 -38.96
CA VAL A 2 29.73 -64.72 -37.47
C VAL A 2 31.04 -64.13 -36.91
N GLN A 3 32.20 -64.38 -37.54
CA GLN A 3 33.48 -63.78 -37.12
C GLN A 3 33.60 -62.26 -37.34
N TRP A 4 32.78 -61.64 -38.20
CA TRP A 4 32.77 -60.18 -38.38
C TRP A 4 31.95 -59.47 -37.30
N LEU A 5 30.87 -60.10 -36.81
CA LEU A 5 30.09 -59.60 -35.68
C LEU A 5 30.89 -59.66 -34.36
N ALA A 6 31.72 -60.69 -34.17
CA ALA A 6 32.57 -60.82 -32.99
C ALA A 6 33.66 -59.72 -32.89
N MET A 7 34.26 -59.31 -34.00
CA MET A 7 35.26 -58.22 -34.00
C MET A 7 34.64 -56.84 -33.72
N LEU A 8 33.41 -56.59 -34.21
CA LEU A 8 32.68 -55.35 -33.90
C LEU A 8 32.30 -55.25 -32.41
N GLN A 9 31.93 -56.35 -31.76
CA GLN A 9 31.67 -56.34 -30.30
C GLN A 9 32.93 -56.10 -29.46
N LEU A 10 34.09 -56.63 -29.87
CA LEU A 10 35.37 -56.40 -29.17
C LEU A 10 35.86 -54.95 -29.27
N LEU A 11 35.71 -54.31 -30.43
CA LEU A 11 36.01 -52.88 -30.59
C LEU A 11 35.06 -51.98 -29.79
N TRP A 12 33.77 -52.34 -29.71
CA TRP A 12 32.80 -51.57 -28.91
C TRP A 12 33.05 -51.67 -27.40
N MET A 13 33.46 -52.85 -26.89
CA MET A 13 33.86 -52.98 -25.48
C MET A 13 35.15 -52.22 -25.14
N GLN A 14 36.12 -52.13 -26.07
CA GLN A 14 37.34 -51.34 -25.85
C GLN A 14 37.09 -49.82 -25.83
N GLN A 15 36.04 -49.32 -26.48
CA GLN A 15 35.65 -47.91 -26.39
C GLN A 15 34.82 -47.58 -25.14
N LEU A 16 34.07 -48.54 -24.59
CA LEU A 16 33.35 -48.38 -23.31
C LEU A 16 34.29 -48.43 -22.09
N LEU A 17 35.43 -49.13 -22.17
CA LEU A 17 36.43 -49.17 -21.09
C LEU A 17 37.31 -47.91 -20.98
N LEU A 18 37.23 -46.97 -21.93
CA LEU A 18 37.93 -45.66 -21.88
C LEU A 18 37.04 -44.49 -21.45
N LEU A 19 35.74 -44.73 -21.20
CA LEU A 19 34.77 -43.70 -20.77
C LEU A 19 34.02 -44.07 -19.48
N GLY A 20 34.42 -45.16 -18.82
CA GLY A 20 33.91 -45.57 -17.51
C GLY A 20 34.65 -44.91 -16.35
N ALA A 21 34.07 -43.83 -15.82
CA ALA A 21 34.32 -43.22 -14.50
C ALA A 21 35.51 -43.74 -13.67
N HIS A 22 36.60 -42.97 -13.63
CA HIS A 22 37.35 -42.88 -12.37
C HIS A 22 36.43 -42.31 -11.28
N PRO A 23 36.51 -42.80 -10.04
CA PRO A 23 35.88 -42.11 -8.92
C PRO A 23 36.59 -40.75 -8.78
N GLY A 24 35.93 -39.70 -9.23
CA GLY A 24 36.36 -38.33 -8.97
C GLY A 24 36.45 -38.18 -7.46
N SER A 25 37.69 -38.08 -6.96
CA SER A 25 37.98 -37.53 -5.64
C SER A 25 37.10 -36.29 -5.45
N ALA A 26 36.61 -36.06 -4.23
CA ALA A 26 36.16 -34.73 -3.87
C ALA A 26 37.31 -33.77 -4.19
N GLN A 27 37.17 -33.03 -5.29
CA GLN A 27 37.86 -31.78 -5.46
C GLN A 27 37.06 -30.82 -4.61
N ASP A 28 37.57 -30.58 -3.39
CA ASP A 28 37.38 -29.27 -2.78
C ASP A 28 37.75 -28.25 -3.86
N LEU A 29 36.73 -27.56 -4.36
CA LEU A 29 36.93 -26.32 -5.09
C LEU A 29 37.51 -25.34 -4.08
N THR A 30 38.83 -25.32 -3.97
CA THR A 30 39.58 -24.25 -3.34
C THR A 30 39.32 -22.99 -4.13
N LEU A 31 38.29 -22.26 -3.70
CA LEU A 31 37.90 -20.98 -4.24
C LEU A 31 39.08 -20.01 -4.12
N THR A 32 39.56 -19.52 -5.25
CA THR A 32 40.57 -18.46 -5.30
C THR A 32 39.95 -17.13 -4.82
N PRO A 33 40.74 -16.13 -4.40
CA PRO A 33 40.18 -14.89 -3.82
C PRO A 33 39.49 -13.92 -4.80
N GLU A 34 39.52 -14.20 -6.10
CA GLU A 34 38.99 -13.29 -7.15
C GLU A 34 37.46 -13.12 -7.21
N PRO A 35 36.58 -14.08 -6.80
CA PRO A 35 35.12 -13.90 -6.86
C PRO A 35 34.51 -13.04 -5.73
N ALA A 36 35.28 -12.58 -4.75
CA ALA A 36 34.73 -12.00 -3.52
C ALA A 36 33.83 -10.76 -3.78
N LEU A 37 34.18 -9.93 -4.76
CA LEU A 37 33.36 -8.78 -5.17
C LEU A 37 32.01 -9.19 -5.79
N GLU A 38 31.98 -10.22 -6.63
CA GLU A 38 30.74 -10.71 -7.25
C GLU A 38 29.77 -11.33 -6.24
N TRP A 39 30.29 -11.85 -5.11
CA TRP A 39 29.46 -12.37 -4.02
C TRP A 39 28.82 -11.23 -3.21
N LEU A 40 29.60 -10.20 -2.87
CA LEU A 40 29.10 -9.01 -2.17
C LEU A 40 28.04 -8.27 -3.00
N ASP A 41 28.26 -8.08 -4.31
CA ASP A 41 27.27 -7.52 -5.26
C ASP A 41 25.96 -8.35 -5.33
N LYS A 42 26.03 -9.66 -5.02
CA LYS A 42 24.85 -10.55 -4.92
C LYS A 42 24.24 -10.65 -3.51
N GLY A 43 24.78 -9.91 -2.52
CA GLY A 43 24.36 -9.99 -1.12
C GLY A 43 24.72 -11.33 -0.45
N ILE A 44 25.78 -11.99 -0.89
CA ILE A 44 26.32 -13.23 -0.31
C ILE A 44 27.57 -12.88 0.49
N PHE A 45 27.61 -13.29 1.75
CA PHE A 45 28.69 -12.97 2.69
C PHE A 45 29.07 -14.19 3.54
N ILE A 46 30.20 -14.07 4.23
CA ILE A 46 30.71 -15.09 5.16
C ILE A 46 30.70 -14.49 6.58
N ILE A 47 30.08 -15.20 7.52
CA ILE A 47 29.89 -14.73 8.90
C ILE A 47 31.11 -15.09 9.74
N GLN A 48 31.90 -14.09 10.14
CA GLN A 48 33.08 -14.25 10.99
C GLN A 48 32.82 -13.77 12.42
N SER A 49 33.31 -14.53 13.39
CA SER A 49 33.38 -14.15 14.81
C SER A 49 34.35 -12.99 15.02
N GLU A 50 33.87 -11.84 15.51
CA GLU A 50 34.71 -10.64 15.70
C GLU A 50 35.87 -10.89 16.68
N SER A 51 35.64 -11.71 17.71
CA SER A 51 36.59 -12.03 18.77
C SER A 51 37.48 -13.24 18.49
N LEU A 52 36.95 -14.29 17.84
CA LEU A 52 37.69 -15.55 17.59
C LEU A 52 38.33 -15.60 16.20
N LYS A 53 37.92 -14.72 15.27
CA LYS A 53 38.37 -14.66 13.86
C LYS A 53 38.12 -15.93 13.03
N THR A 54 37.30 -16.85 13.53
CA THR A 54 36.78 -18.04 12.84
C THR A 54 35.40 -17.79 12.24
N CYS A 55 35.01 -18.58 11.22
CA CYS A 55 33.78 -18.39 10.43
C CYS A 55 32.75 -19.50 10.66
N ILE A 56 31.45 -19.16 10.57
CA ILE A 56 30.36 -20.12 10.71
C ILE A 56 30.25 -20.99 9.45
N GLN A 57 30.41 -22.30 9.62
CA GLN A 57 30.20 -23.30 8.58
C GLN A 57 28.96 -24.17 8.88
N ALA A 58 28.16 -24.44 7.84
CA ALA A 58 27.09 -25.42 7.92
C ALA A 58 27.61 -26.87 7.87
N GLY A 59 27.55 -27.57 9.00
CA GLY A 59 27.74 -29.01 9.07
C GLY A 59 26.47 -29.78 8.68
N ARG A 60 26.56 -31.12 8.64
CA ARG A 60 25.43 -31.99 8.23
C ARG A 60 24.22 -31.99 9.18
N SER A 61 24.41 -31.56 10.42
CA SER A 61 23.37 -31.56 11.45
C SER A 61 23.51 -30.45 12.50
N VAL A 62 24.66 -29.76 12.55
CA VAL A 62 25.01 -28.74 13.53
C VAL A 62 25.92 -27.71 12.87
N LEU A 63 25.84 -26.45 13.28
CA LEU A 63 26.73 -25.37 12.85
C LEU A 63 28.01 -25.30 13.71
N THR A 64 29.17 -25.17 13.06
CA THR A 64 30.49 -25.11 13.71
C THR A 64 31.32 -23.91 13.26
N LEU A 65 32.36 -23.57 14.03
CA LEU A 65 33.35 -22.56 13.67
C LEU A 65 34.64 -23.17 13.11
N GLU A 66 35.05 -22.68 11.93
CA GLU A 66 36.23 -23.14 11.16
C GLU A 66 37.13 -21.97 10.71
N ASP A 67 38.31 -22.23 10.11
CA ASP A 67 39.21 -21.18 9.60
C ASP A 67 38.67 -20.56 8.30
N CYS A 68 38.46 -19.24 8.31
CA CYS A 68 37.94 -18.45 7.18
C CYS A 68 38.85 -18.45 5.93
N LYS A 69 40.14 -18.81 6.04
CA LYS A 69 41.12 -18.68 4.95
C LYS A 69 40.85 -19.58 3.73
N GLN A 70 40.04 -20.62 3.88
CA GLN A 70 39.62 -21.48 2.78
C GLN A 70 38.08 -21.45 2.69
N PRO A 71 37.51 -20.35 2.15
CA PRO A 71 36.07 -20.22 2.04
C PRO A 71 35.52 -21.33 1.16
N ASN A 72 34.51 -22.04 1.67
CA ASN A 72 33.79 -23.07 0.94
C ASN A 72 32.28 -22.76 0.91
N LYS A 73 31.53 -23.46 0.04
CA LYS A 73 30.10 -23.17 -0.16
C LYS A 73 29.24 -23.24 1.11
N TYR A 74 29.63 -24.03 2.11
CA TYR A 74 28.89 -24.16 3.38
C TYR A 74 29.17 -23.00 4.36
N MET A 75 30.14 -22.14 4.07
CA MET A 75 30.38 -20.88 4.78
C MET A 75 29.65 -19.68 4.15
N LEU A 76 29.02 -19.85 2.98
CA LEU A 76 28.33 -18.78 2.27
C LEU A 76 26.89 -18.62 2.80
N TRP A 77 26.59 -17.42 3.29
CA TRP A 77 25.30 -17.02 3.85
C TRP A 77 24.69 -15.86 3.08
N LYS A 78 23.37 -15.75 3.09
CA LYS A 78 22.61 -14.64 2.51
C LYS A 78 21.31 -14.40 3.29
N TRP A 79 20.91 -13.13 3.42
CA TRP A 79 19.55 -12.78 3.80
C TRP A 79 18.61 -13.05 2.62
N ALA A 80 17.85 -14.14 2.70
CA ALA A 80 16.91 -14.54 1.66
C ALA A 80 15.56 -13.80 1.77
N SER A 81 15.26 -13.25 2.94
CA SER A 81 14.25 -12.21 3.18
C SER A 81 14.61 -11.43 4.45
N ASN A 82 13.82 -10.42 4.82
CA ASN A 82 14.06 -9.57 6.00
C ASN A 82 14.12 -10.33 7.34
N SER A 83 13.74 -11.61 7.38
CA SER A 83 13.83 -12.45 8.58
C SER A 83 14.51 -13.81 8.39
N HIS A 84 14.94 -14.18 7.18
CA HIS A 84 15.45 -15.54 6.89
C HIS A 84 16.92 -15.52 6.48
N LEU A 85 17.77 -16.15 7.29
CA LEU A 85 19.19 -16.34 7.00
C LEU A 85 19.41 -17.70 6.34
N PHE A 86 19.73 -17.69 5.04
CA PHE A 86 19.90 -18.88 4.20
C PHE A 86 21.38 -19.24 4.02
N ASN A 87 21.70 -20.53 4.06
CA ASN A 87 23.04 -21.04 3.73
C ASN A 87 23.07 -21.61 2.32
N VAL A 88 23.93 -21.04 1.46
CA VAL A 88 23.97 -21.38 0.03
C VAL A 88 24.43 -22.81 -0.22
N GLY A 89 25.48 -23.27 0.48
CA GLY A 89 26.01 -24.63 0.30
C GLY A 89 25.16 -25.72 0.94
N GLY A 90 24.48 -25.40 2.04
CA GLY A 90 23.60 -26.29 2.79
C GLY A 90 22.16 -26.35 2.27
N SER A 91 21.74 -25.39 1.44
CA SER A 91 20.40 -25.31 0.85
C SER A 91 19.26 -25.34 1.88
N GLY A 92 19.39 -24.53 2.93
CA GLY A 92 18.45 -24.47 4.04
C GLY A 92 18.60 -23.20 4.89
N CYS A 93 17.61 -22.94 5.72
CA CYS A 93 17.52 -21.74 6.56
C CYS A 93 17.96 -22.02 7.99
N LEU A 94 18.64 -21.05 8.61
CA LEU A 94 18.98 -21.10 10.04
C LEU A 94 17.68 -21.17 10.86
N GLY A 95 17.56 -22.15 11.76
CA GLY A 95 16.37 -22.30 12.61
C GLY A 95 16.69 -22.51 14.08
N LEU A 96 15.80 -22.02 14.94
CA LEU A 96 15.82 -22.24 16.39
C LEU A 96 14.61 -23.10 16.82
N ASN A 97 14.91 -24.26 17.41
CA ASN A 97 13.92 -25.12 18.06
C ASN A 97 13.46 -24.49 19.39
N LEU A 98 12.36 -23.74 19.35
CA LEU A 98 11.78 -23.11 20.55
C LEU A 98 11.30 -24.11 21.63
N SER A 99 11.14 -25.40 21.30
CA SER A 99 10.82 -26.44 22.29
C SER A 99 12.05 -26.89 23.10
N ASN A 100 13.26 -26.70 22.57
CA ASN A 100 14.52 -26.99 23.26
C ASN A 100 15.63 -26.02 22.80
N PRO A 101 15.58 -24.75 23.21
CA PRO A 101 16.46 -23.72 22.66
C PRO A 101 17.92 -23.80 23.15
N GLU A 102 18.26 -24.78 24.01
CA GLU A 102 19.64 -25.10 24.40
C GLU A 102 20.31 -26.12 23.44
N GLU A 103 19.58 -26.65 22.44
CA GLU A 103 20.17 -27.45 21.38
C GLU A 103 21.07 -26.61 20.43
N PRO A 104 22.12 -27.20 19.85
CA PRO A 104 22.91 -26.55 18.82
C PRO A 104 22.08 -26.07 17.61
N LEU A 105 22.45 -24.92 17.07
CA LEU A 105 21.79 -24.38 15.88
C LEU A 105 22.11 -25.24 14.65
N SER A 106 21.13 -25.34 13.76
CA SER A 106 21.17 -26.18 12.56
C SER A 106 20.35 -25.55 11.42
N LEU A 107 20.39 -26.17 10.24
CA LEU A 107 19.61 -25.77 9.07
C LEU A 107 18.33 -26.61 8.95
N TYR A 108 17.26 -25.95 8.52
CA TYR A 108 15.93 -26.55 8.32
C TYR A 108 15.35 -26.15 6.95
N GLU A 109 14.25 -26.80 6.54
CA GLU A 109 13.44 -26.36 5.39
C GLU A 109 12.91 -24.94 5.63
N CYS A 110 12.99 -24.09 4.60
CA CYS A 110 12.78 -22.64 4.71
C CYS A 110 11.32 -22.20 4.86
N ASP A 111 10.37 -23.11 4.76
CA ASP A 111 8.94 -22.91 5.06
C ASP A 111 8.49 -23.69 6.31
N SER A 112 9.43 -24.16 7.13
CA SER A 112 9.12 -24.92 8.34
C SER A 112 8.30 -24.10 9.35
N THR A 113 7.05 -24.50 9.55
CA THR A 113 6.14 -23.91 10.56
C THR A 113 6.27 -24.55 11.95
N LEU A 114 7.25 -25.45 12.14
CA LEU A 114 7.54 -26.14 13.41
C LEU A 114 8.75 -25.55 14.16
N ILE A 115 9.58 -24.77 13.46
CA ILE A 115 10.86 -24.23 13.92
C ILE A 115 10.84 -22.72 13.65
N SER A 116 11.37 -21.90 14.55
CA SER A 116 11.48 -20.47 14.26
C SER A 116 12.67 -20.22 13.34
N LEU A 117 12.40 -19.86 12.10
CA LEU A 117 13.40 -19.46 11.10
C LEU A 117 13.73 -17.97 11.15
N ARG A 118 13.07 -17.22 12.05
CA ARG A 118 13.18 -15.76 12.18
C ARG A 118 14.47 -15.35 12.87
N TRP A 119 15.29 -14.61 12.15
CA TRP A 119 16.48 -13.93 12.62
C TRP A 119 16.51 -12.51 12.10
N HIS A 120 17.08 -11.58 12.87
CA HIS A 120 17.32 -10.21 12.46
C HIS A 120 18.67 -9.74 12.98
N CYS A 121 19.20 -8.71 12.33
CA CYS A 121 20.51 -8.14 12.65
C CYS A 121 20.36 -6.90 13.53
N ASN A 122 21.22 -6.74 14.54
CA ASN A 122 21.31 -5.52 15.36
C ASN A 122 22.72 -5.35 15.91
N LYS A 123 23.44 -4.30 15.49
CA LYS A 123 24.76 -3.89 16.02
C LYS A 123 25.74 -5.07 16.11
N LYS A 124 26.02 -5.73 14.98
CA LYS A 124 26.85 -6.94 14.84
C LYS A 124 26.33 -8.19 15.57
N MET A 125 25.09 -8.23 16.04
CA MET A 125 24.48 -9.43 16.66
C MET A 125 23.37 -10.01 15.78
N ILE A 126 23.36 -11.33 15.64
CA ILE A 126 22.22 -12.06 15.06
C ILE A 126 21.27 -12.43 16.20
N MET A 127 20.06 -11.87 16.17
CA MET A 127 19.03 -12.05 17.19
C MET A 127 17.83 -12.80 16.60
N GLY A 128 17.26 -13.71 17.37
CA GLY A 128 16.10 -14.52 17.01
C GLY A 128 14.92 -14.29 17.95
N PRO A 129 13.90 -15.17 17.93
CA PRO A 129 12.72 -15.04 18.79
C PRO A 129 13.09 -15.01 20.28
N LEU A 130 12.25 -14.39 21.10
CA LEU A 130 12.44 -14.24 22.55
C LEU A 130 13.79 -13.62 22.95
N GLN A 131 14.38 -12.78 22.08
CA GLN A 131 15.70 -12.15 22.25
C GLN A 131 16.88 -13.14 22.41
N TYR A 132 16.73 -14.38 21.98
CA TYR A 132 17.86 -15.31 21.87
C TYR A 132 18.85 -14.81 20.82
N LYS A 133 20.16 -14.91 21.11
CA LYS A 133 21.23 -14.43 20.22
C LYS A 133 22.06 -15.61 19.77
N VAL A 134 22.60 -15.55 18.56
CA VAL A 134 23.55 -16.56 18.06
C VAL A 134 24.88 -16.41 18.81
N GLN A 135 25.35 -17.48 19.45
CA GLN A 135 26.53 -17.54 20.33
C GLN A 135 27.40 -18.76 20.00
N VAL A 136 28.52 -18.89 20.70
CA VAL A 136 29.48 -20.00 20.57
C VAL A 136 29.61 -20.69 21.93
N GLN A 137 29.44 -22.02 21.97
CA GLN A 137 29.67 -22.83 23.17
C GLN A 137 30.99 -23.60 23.08
N HIS A 138 31.45 -24.13 24.21
CA HIS A 138 32.62 -25.01 24.31
C HIS A 138 32.56 -26.13 23.25
N GLY A 139 33.61 -26.26 22.44
CA GLY A 139 33.67 -27.21 21.32
C GLY A 139 33.35 -26.60 19.94
N ASN A 140 33.54 -25.30 19.75
CA ASN A 140 33.30 -24.56 18.48
C ASN A 140 31.87 -24.69 17.92
N THR A 141 30.91 -25.09 18.74
CA THR A 141 29.51 -25.29 18.34
C THR A 141 28.73 -23.99 18.44
N VAL A 142 27.92 -23.67 17.44
CA VAL A 142 27.09 -22.47 17.42
C VAL A 142 25.72 -22.78 18.04
N VAL A 143 25.28 -21.95 18.98
CA VAL A 143 24.09 -22.15 19.82
C VAL A 143 23.27 -20.86 19.95
N ALA A 144 22.06 -20.95 20.49
CA ALA A 144 21.26 -19.77 20.84
C ALA A 144 21.30 -19.50 22.35
N SER A 145 21.47 -18.24 22.78
CA SER A 145 21.37 -17.87 24.20
C SER A 145 20.93 -16.42 24.41
N TRP A 146 20.16 -16.17 25.47
CA TRP A 146 19.75 -14.83 25.88
C TRP A 146 20.73 -14.15 26.86
N LYS A 147 21.63 -14.92 27.50
CA LYS A 147 22.49 -14.43 28.60
C LYS A 147 23.79 -13.78 28.15
N GLN A 148 24.28 -14.08 26.95
CA GLN A 148 25.58 -13.66 26.45
C GLN A 148 25.44 -12.96 25.10
N THR A 149 26.44 -12.13 24.76
CA THR A 149 26.48 -11.35 23.52
C THR A 149 27.77 -11.65 22.78
N HIS A 150 27.64 -12.12 21.54
CA HIS A 150 28.74 -12.44 20.65
C HIS A 150 28.55 -11.63 19.37
N LYS A 151 29.64 -11.05 18.86
CA LYS A 151 29.62 -10.17 17.69
C LYS A 151 30.14 -10.85 16.43
N TRP A 152 29.50 -10.51 15.32
CA TRP A 152 29.69 -11.10 14.02
C TRP A 152 29.96 -9.99 12.99
N ILE A 153 30.91 -10.23 12.09
CA ILE A 153 31.32 -9.31 11.02
C ILE A 153 31.38 -10.06 9.68
N THR A 154 31.30 -9.34 8.57
CA THR A 154 31.52 -9.92 7.25
C THR A 154 33.02 -10.17 7.02
N TYR A 155 33.39 -11.38 6.63
CA TYR A 155 34.76 -11.69 6.20
C TYR A 155 35.02 -11.12 4.80
N MET A 156 36.20 -10.54 4.59
CA MET A 156 36.67 -9.86 3.36
C MET A 156 36.06 -8.48 3.03
N SER A 157 35.17 -7.94 3.86
CA SER A 157 34.99 -6.49 4.01
C SER A 157 35.84 -5.95 5.16
N ASP A 158 36.12 -4.64 5.20
CA ASP A 158 36.99 -3.98 6.21
C ASP A 158 36.35 -3.83 7.61
N GLY A 159 35.65 -4.87 8.08
CA GLY A 159 34.98 -4.91 9.40
C GLY A 159 33.55 -4.37 9.41
N GLU A 160 32.93 -4.23 8.23
CA GLU A 160 31.52 -3.91 8.00
C GLU A 160 30.56 -4.80 8.83
N ASP A 161 29.37 -4.27 9.13
CA ASP A 161 28.35 -5.02 9.86
C ASP A 161 27.69 -6.07 8.93
N ILE A 162 27.39 -7.25 9.47
CA ILE A 162 26.55 -8.26 8.81
C ILE A 162 25.11 -7.76 8.52
N CYS A 163 24.76 -6.58 9.05
CA CYS A 163 23.52 -5.87 8.76
C CYS A 163 23.57 -5.03 7.47
N GLU A 164 24.73 -4.76 6.85
CA GLU A 164 24.81 -3.85 5.69
C GLU A 164 24.35 -4.48 4.36
N HIS A 165 24.24 -5.82 4.33
CA HIS A 165 23.91 -6.62 3.14
C HIS A 165 22.50 -7.26 3.25
N LEU A 166 21.50 -6.46 3.63
CA LEU A 166 20.11 -6.90 3.80
C LEU A 166 19.40 -7.24 2.48
N HIS A 167 18.29 -7.97 2.60
CA HIS A 167 17.46 -8.37 1.47
C HIS A 167 16.83 -7.14 0.78
N ARG A 168 16.62 -7.23 -0.54
CA ARG A 168 15.83 -6.27 -1.31
C ARG A 168 14.82 -7.03 -2.16
N ASP A 169 13.55 -6.73 -1.95
CA ASP A 169 12.46 -7.39 -2.66
C ASP A 169 12.56 -7.15 -4.17
N LEU A 170 12.38 -8.23 -4.94
CA LEU A 170 12.44 -8.19 -6.39
C LEU A 170 11.02 -8.39 -6.96
N TYR A 171 10.42 -7.33 -7.46
CA TYR A 171 9.07 -7.35 -8.01
C TYR A 171 9.05 -8.01 -9.39
N THR A 172 8.06 -8.87 -9.63
CA THR A 172 7.93 -9.60 -10.90
C THR A 172 7.36 -8.73 -12.01
N VAL A 173 7.56 -9.16 -13.26
CA VAL A 173 6.99 -8.56 -14.46
C VAL A 173 6.31 -9.65 -15.29
N LYS A 174 5.09 -9.41 -15.77
CA LYS A 174 4.21 -10.42 -16.40
C LYS A 174 4.02 -11.63 -15.45
N GLY A 175 3.79 -12.83 -16.00
CA GLY A 175 3.47 -14.03 -15.22
C GLY A 175 1.98 -14.11 -14.83
N ASN A 176 1.67 -14.92 -13.80
CA ASN A 176 0.33 -15.08 -13.23
C ASN A 176 0.24 -14.60 -11.76
N ALA A 177 1.29 -13.92 -11.29
CA ALA A 177 1.41 -13.32 -9.97
C ALA A 177 1.30 -11.78 -9.97
N HIS A 178 0.89 -11.16 -11.09
CA HIS A 178 0.48 -9.75 -11.18
C HIS A 178 1.46 -8.70 -10.61
N GLY A 179 2.76 -8.98 -10.65
CA GLY A 179 3.79 -8.07 -10.16
C GLY A 179 4.19 -8.25 -8.69
N MET A 180 3.63 -9.26 -7.99
CA MET A 180 4.04 -9.62 -6.63
C MET A 180 5.56 -9.86 -6.52
N PRO A 181 6.18 -9.59 -5.36
CA PRO A 181 7.59 -9.83 -5.14
C PRO A 181 7.94 -11.33 -5.20
N CYS A 182 9.14 -11.63 -5.70
CA CYS A 182 9.74 -12.95 -5.60
C CYS A 182 9.87 -13.37 -4.13
N VAL A 183 9.40 -14.57 -3.80
CA VAL A 183 9.61 -15.15 -2.46
C VAL A 183 10.91 -15.94 -2.50
N PHE A 184 11.91 -15.53 -1.72
CA PHE A 184 13.18 -16.24 -1.61
C PHE A 184 13.41 -16.81 -0.19
N PRO A 185 13.92 -18.05 -0.08
CA PRO A 185 14.08 -19.01 -1.17
C PRO A 185 12.73 -19.66 -1.51
N PHE A 186 12.54 -20.06 -2.77
CA PHE A 186 11.39 -20.88 -3.18
C PHE A 186 11.85 -22.27 -3.61
N GLN A 187 11.04 -23.29 -3.34
CA GLN A 187 11.25 -24.63 -3.86
C GLN A 187 10.72 -24.73 -5.30
N TYR A 188 11.55 -25.29 -6.19
CA TYR A 188 11.18 -25.74 -7.53
C TYR A 188 12.04 -26.95 -7.91
N ASN A 189 11.43 -27.95 -8.54
CA ASN A 189 12.07 -29.21 -8.91
C ASN A 189 12.80 -29.88 -7.72
N GLN A 190 12.18 -29.80 -6.52
CA GLN A 190 12.75 -30.25 -5.23
C GLN A 190 14.04 -29.51 -4.76
N GLN A 191 14.44 -28.41 -5.41
CA GLN A 191 15.60 -27.59 -5.02
C GLN A 191 15.16 -26.22 -4.51
N TRP A 192 15.85 -25.68 -3.50
CA TRP A 192 15.62 -24.33 -2.99
C TRP A 192 16.42 -23.30 -3.79
N HIS A 193 15.72 -22.44 -4.53
CA HIS A 193 16.30 -21.33 -5.28
C HIS A 193 16.26 -20.03 -4.46
N HIS A 194 17.42 -19.42 -4.26
CA HIS A 194 17.62 -18.16 -3.51
C HIS A 194 17.90 -16.95 -4.43
N GLU A 195 17.76 -17.15 -5.75
CA GLU A 195 17.83 -16.13 -6.79
C GLU A 195 16.95 -16.57 -7.98
N CYS A 196 16.66 -15.67 -8.91
CA CYS A 196 15.87 -16.01 -10.10
C CYS A 196 16.53 -17.12 -10.92
N THR A 197 15.74 -18.09 -11.36
CA THR A 197 16.24 -19.23 -12.15
C THR A 197 15.86 -19.10 -13.63
N ARG A 198 16.60 -19.83 -14.46
CA ARG A 198 16.28 -20.06 -15.89
C ARG A 198 15.77 -21.49 -16.13
N GLU A 199 15.76 -22.31 -15.08
CA GLU A 199 15.33 -23.71 -15.14
C GLU A 199 13.84 -23.80 -15.48
N GLY A 200 13.47 -24.76 -16.34
CA GLY A 200 12.09 -24.94 -16.82
C GLY A 200 11.62 -24.00 -17.94
N GLN A 201 12.29 -22.87 -18.20
CA GLN A 201 11.89 -21.88 -19.21
C GLN A 201 12.53 -22.14 -20.59
N LYS A 202 11.74 -22.10 -21.67
CA LYS A 202 12.25 -22.20 -23.06
C LYS A 202 12.83 -20.89 -23.61
N GLU A 203 12.30 -19.74 -23.19
CA GLU A 203 12.70 -18.43 -23.74
C GLU A 203 14.02 -17.88 -23.17
N ASN A 204 14.70 -18.63 -22.29
CA ASN A 204 15.90 -18.18 -21.58
C ASN A 204 15.70 -16.85 -20.84
N LEU A 205 14.51 -16.67 -20.24
CA LEU A 205 14.17 -15.57 -19.34
C LEU A 205 14.38 -16.01 -17.87
N LEU A 206 14.76 -15.06 -17.02
CA LEU A 206 14.83 -15.26 -15.57
C LEU A 206 13.44 -15.17 -14.96
N TRP A 207 13.10 -16.11 -14.07
CA TRP A 207 11.82 -16.12 -13.36
C TRP A 207 12.00 -16.49 -11.88
N CYS A 208 10.99 -16.19 -11.09
CA CYS A 208 10.90 -16.58 -9.68
C CYS A 208 9.46 -16.96 -9.32
N ALA A 209 9.29 -17.81 -8.30
CA ALA A 209 7.99 -17.99 -7.67
C ALA A 209 7.69 -16.82 -6.72
N THR A 210 6.41 -16.51 -6.55
CA THR A 210 5.92 -15.52 -5.58
C THR A 210 5.29 -16.19 -4.35
N THR A 211 5.70 -17.43 -4.10
CA THR A 211 5.25 -18.35 -3.04
C THR A 211 6.38 -19.31 -2.71
N SER A 212 6.49 -19.79 -1.47
CA SER A 212 7.60 -20.63 -1.01
C SER A 212 7.69 -22.03 -1.66
N ARG A 213 6.58 -22.61 -2.16
CA ARG A 213 6.58 -23.88 -2.91
C ARG A 213 5.87 -23.75 -4.25
N TYR A 214 6.65 -23.60 -5.33
CA TYR A 214 6.09 -23.40 -6.66
C TYR A 214 5.20 -24.57 -7.12
N GLU A 215 5.60 -25.82 -6.88
CA GLU A 215 4.85 -27.00 -7.37
C GLU A 215 3.47 -27.17 -6.73
N ARG A 216 3.19 -26.47 -5.62
CA ARG A 216 1.90 -26.48 -4.91
C ARG A 216 0.97 -25.34 -5.37
N ASP A 217 1.56 -24.21 -5.72
CA ASP A 217 0.85 -22.93 -5.85
C ASP A 217 0.85 -22.40 -7.29
N GLU A 218 1.81 -22.82 -8.12
CA GLU A 218 1.98 -22.44 -9.53
C GLU A 218 1.96 -20.92 -9.79
N LYS A 219 2.24 -20.08 -8.77
CA LYS A 219 2.27 -18.61 -8.86
C LYS A 219 3.70 -18.09 -9.06
N TRP A 220 3.90 -17.34 -10.14
CA TRP A 220 5.21 -16.88 -10.60
C TRP A 220 5.14 -15.62 -11.48
N GLY A 221 6.30 -15.01 -11.68
CA GLY A 221 6.50 -14.02 -12.74
C GLY A 221 7.96 -13.93 -13.19
N TYR A 222 8.21 -13.18 -14.25
CA TYR A 222 9.56 -12.98 -14.74
C TYR A 222 10.29 -11.95 -13.88
N CYS A 223 11.57 -12.19 -13.63
CA CYS A 223 12.41 -11.21 -12.98
C CYS A 223 12.80 -10.12 -14.00
N PRO A 224 12.77 -8.83 -13.64
CA PRO A 224 13.11 -7.74 -14.56
C PRO A 224 14.58 -7.81 -14.99
N ASP A 225 14.85 -8.33 -16.19
CA ASP A 225 16.16 -8.21 -16.84
C ASP A 225 16.27 -6.82 -17.50
N PRO A 226 17.27 -5.98 -17.13
CA PRO A 226 17.48 -4.65 -17.69
C PRO A 226 17.64 -4.59 -19.22
N LYS A 227 17.82 -5.73 -19.90
CA LYS A 227 18.12 -5.81 -21.33
C LYS A 227 16.91 -6.10 -22.23
N GLN A 228 15.71 -6.39 -21.69
CA GLN A 228 14.63 -7.02 -22.49
C GLN A 228 13.19 -6.47 -22.33
N LEU A 229 12.95 -5.28 -21.75
CA LEU A 229 11.59 -4.71 -21.75
C LEU A 229 11.06 -4.45 -23.18
N SER A 230 9.79 -4.82 -23.42
CA SER A 230 9.14 -4.85 -24.75
C SER A 230 8.29 -3.59 -25.02
N ARG A 231 8.05 -3.30 -26.32
CA ARG A 231 7.57 -1.99 -26.82
C ARG A 231 6.04 -1.81 -26.84
N GLU A 232 5.32 -2.11 -25.75
CA GLU A 232 3.86 -1.97 -25.71
C GLU A 232 3.38 -0.85 -24.74
N ALA A 233 2.19 -0.31 -25.00
CA ALA A 233 1.77 1.04 -24.60
C ALA A 233 1.11 1.10 -23.20
N VAL A 234 1.87 0.77 -22.16
CA VAL A 234 1.41 0.83 -20.75
C VAL A 234 1.67 2.22 -20.15
N GLU A 235 0.78 2.68 -19.26
CA GLU A 235 1.00 3.92 -18.48
C GLU A 235 2.07 3.67 -17.41
N VAL A 236 3.08 4.54 -17.34
CA VAL A 236 4.28 4.33 -16.51
C VAL A 236 4.64 5.54 -15.64
N TRP A 237 5.27 5.27 -14.49
CA TRP A 237 5.95 6.26 -13.67
C TRP A 237 7.19 6.82 -14.38
N ILE A 238 7.38 8.14 -14.30
CA ILE A 238 8.54 8.85 -14.90
C ILE A 238 9.48 9.50 -13.87
N GLY A 239 9.20 9.42 -12.57
CA GLY A 239 10.03 10.00 -11.50
C GLY A 239 9.77 11.49 -11.19
N LEU A 240 8.89 12.14 -11.95
CA LEU A 240 8.35 13.46 -11.62
C LEU A 240 7.45 13.33 -10.38
N ASN A 241 7.71 14.10 -9.33
CA ASN A 241 7.00 13.98 -8.06
C ASN A 241 6.92 15.32 -7.31
N GLN A 242 6.06 15.36 -6.29
CA GLN A 242 5.99 16.41 -5.28
C GLN A 242 5.89 15.79 -3.88
N LEU A 243 6.93 15.05 -3.48
CA LEU A 243 6.98 14.36 -2.17
C LEU A 243 7.59 15.20 -1.03
N ASP A 244 8.23 16.34 -1.34
CA ASP A 244 8.52 17.40 -0.36
C ASP A 244 7.31 18.35 -0.33
N GLU A 245 6.60 18.38 0.81
CA GLU A 245 5.36 19.14 0.98
C GLU A 245 5.58 20.66 0.98
N LYS A 246 6.82 21.12 1.13
CA LYS A 246 7.22 22.53 1.10
C LYS A 246 8.00 22.90 -0.17
N ALA A 247 8.07 22.01 -1.16
CA ALA A 247 8.59 22.27 -2.50
C ALA A 247 7.55 21.98 -3.59
N GLY A 248 7.81 22.51 -4.79
CA GLY A 248 7.04 22.24 -6.00
C GLY A 248 7.43 20.93 -6.69
N TRP A 249 6.99 20.79 -7.93
CA TRP A 249 7.31 19.61 -8.74
C TRP A 249 8.82 19.48 -9.00
N GLN A 250 9.35 18.28 -8.80
CA GLN A 250 10.77 17.96 -8.92
C GLN A 250 10.99 16.57 -9.55
N TRP A 251 12.16 16.34 -10.12
CA TRP A 251 12.58 15.02 -10.60
C TRP A 251 13.29 14.24 -9.50
N SER A 252 13.03 12.92 -9.42
CA SER A 252 13.68 12.02 -8.46
C SER A 252 15.19 11.87 -8.63
N ASP A 253 15.75 12.32 -9.77
CA ASP A 253 17.20 12.36 -10.04
C ASP A 253 17.83 13.74 -9.75
N GLY A 254 17.08 14.68 -9.17
CA GLY A 254 17.54 16.03 -8.85
C GLY A 254 17.68 16.96 -10.06
N THR A 255 17.35 16.52 -11.29
CA THR A 255 17.47 17.39 -12.46
C THR A 255 16.45 18.53 -12.46
N ALA A 256 16.82 19.66 -13.06
CA ALA A 256 15.98 20.86 -13.08
C ALA A 256 14.71 20.71 -13.92
N LEU A 257 13.55 20.97 -13.31
CA LEU A 257 12.24 20.93 -13.98
C LEU A 257 12.02 22.18 -14.85
N SER A 258 12.62 22.17 -16.04
CA SER A 258 12.57 23.27 -17.03
C SER A 258 11.66 23.00 -18.23
N TYR A 259 11.35 21.74 -18.52
CA TYR A 259 10.42 21.31 -19.57
C TYR A 259 9.16 20.73 -18.92
N LEU A 260 7.97 21.09 -19.43
CA LEU A 260 6.70 20.56 -18.95
C LEU A 260 5.73 20.26 -20.09
N ASN A 261 5.08 19.11 -20.02
CA ASN A 261 4.13 18.63 -21.04
C ASN A 261 2.86 18.02 -20.42
N TRP A 262 2.24 18.68 -19.43
CA TRP A 262 1.00 18.21 -18.81
C TRP A 262 -0.17 18.07 -19.81
N SER A 263 -1.02 17.05 -19.60
CA SER A 263 -2.24 16.82 -20.38
C SER A 263 -3.23 17.98 -20.19
N PRO A 264 -3.88 18.48 -21.26
CA PRO A 264 -4.92 19.51 -21.17
C PRO A 264 -6.23 19.02 -20.53
N GLU A 265 -6.34 17.73 -20.17
CA GLU A 265 -7.46 17.16 -19.41
C GLU A 265 -7.44 17.52 -17.91
N ILE A 266 -6.48 18.33 -17.44
CA ILE A 266 -6.53 18.94 -16.11
C ILE A 266 -7.70 19.94 -16.08
N SER A 267 -8.88 19.43 -15.76
CA SER A 267 -10.04 20.24 -15.37
C SER A 267 -9.72 21.02 -14.09
N ASP A 268 -10.23 22.24 -13.97
CA ASP A 268 -10.07 23.14 -12.82
C ASP A 268 -10.68 22.61 -11.49
N ARG A 269 -10.24 21.45 -10.99
CA ARG A 269 -10.64 20.86 -9.70
C ARG A 269 -9.51 21.02 -8.66
N PRO A 270 -9.66 21.86 -7.63
CA PRO A 270 -8.62 22.06 -6.60
C PRO A 270 -8.38 20.89 -5.62
N PHE A 271 -9.14 19.80 -5.71
CA PHE A 271 -9.41 18.94 -4.54
C PHE A 271 -8.88 17.49 -4.59
N VAL A 272 -8.06 17.12 -5.58
CA VAL A 272 -7.24 15.90 -5.52
C VAL A 272 -5.89 16.16 -6.20
N GLU A 273 -4.94 16.73 -5.46
CA GLU A 273 -3.58 16.90 -5.96
C GLU A 273 -2.83 15.56 -5.91
N TYR A 274 -3.00 14.80 -6.98
CA TYR A 274 -2.12 13.69 -7.32
C TYR A 274 -0.66 14.17 -7.34
N HIS A 275 0.22 13.52 -6.58
CA HIS A 275 1.59 13.98 -6.31
C HIS A 275 2.69 13.32 -7.15
N CYS A 276 2.37 12.38 -8.05
CA CYS A 276 3.35 11.72 -8.91
C CYS A 276 2.95 11.74 -10.39
N GLY A 277 3.92 12.02 -11.27
CA GLY A 277 3.71 12.12 -12.71
C GLY A 277 3.80 10.78 -13.44
N THR A 278 2.83 10.52 -14.32
CA THR A 278 2.79 9.37 -15.23
C THR A 278 2.88 9.80 -16.69
N LEU A 279 3.30 8.86 -17.54
CA LEU A 279 3.29 8.98 -19.00
C LEU A 279 2.52 7.80 -19.59
N LYS A 280 1.55 8.05 -20.47
CA LYS A 280 0.79 7.01 -21.19
C LYS A 280 1.05 7.05 -22.69
N PRO A 281 1.94 6.22 -23.24
CA PRO A 281 2.12 6.07 -24.68
C PRO A 281 0.80 5.68 -25.37
N PRO A 282 0.55 6.09 -26.64
CA PRO A 282 1.44 6.87 -27.50
C PRO A 282 1.40 8.39 -27.23
N SER A 283 0.65 8.85 -26.21
CA SER A 283 0.69 10.27 -25.82
C SER A 283 2.05 10.63 -25.24
N THR A 284 2.57 11.80 -25.61
CA THR A 284 3.75 12.39 -24.98
C THR A 284 3.39 13.22 -23.74
N ALA A 285 2.10 13.45 -23.51
CA ALA A 285 1.61 14.30 -22.43
C ALA A 285 1.59 13.57 -21.08
N TRP A 286 1.96 14.29 -20.03
CA TRP A 286 2.04 13.80 -18.67
C TRP A 286 0.68 13.89 -17.97
N ARG A 287 0.38 12.93 -17.11
CA ARG A 287 -0.76 12.96 -16.20
C ARG A 287 -0.23 12.90 -14.77
N SER A 288 -1.06 13.28 -13.81
CA SER A 288 -0.74 13.06 -12.41
C SER A 288 -1.62 11.96 -11.84
N LYS A 289 -1.02 11.09 -11.02
CA LYS A 289 -1.65 9.98 -10.32
C LYS A 289 -1.22 9.94 -8.87
N ASP A 290 -1.99 9.22 -8.07
CA ASP A 290 -1.62 8.93 -6.69
C ASP A 290 -0.35 8.06 -6.67
N CYS A 291 0.67 8.52 -5.95
CA CYS A 291 1.96 7.83 -5.80
C CYS A 291 1.79 6.41 -5.22
N GLU A 292 0.71 6.14 -4.49
CA GLU A 292 0.39 4.84 -3.90
C GLU A 292 -0.23 3.86 -4.94
N SER A 293 -0.43 4.30 -6.19
CA SER A 293 -0.90 3.45 -7.28
C SER A 293 0.20 2.53 -7.85
N ALA A 294 -0.08 1.24 -7.94
CA ALA A 294 0.80 0.28 -8.63
C ALA A 294 0.79 0.50 -10.16
N LEU A 295 1.88 1.06 -10.71
CA LEU A 295 2.13 1.23 -12.15
C LEU A 295 3.60 0.81 -12.48
N PRO A 296 3.88 0.31 -13.69
CA PRO A 296 5.26 0.08 -14.14
C PRO A 296 6.07 1.38 -14.24
N TYR A 297 7.40 1.29 -14.33
CA TYR A 297 8.29 2.45 -14.29
C TYR A 297 9.46 2.35 -15.30
N ILE A 298 10.10 3.48 -15.61
CA ILE A 298 11.27 3.55 -16.51
C ILE A 298 12.51 4.06 -15.74
N CYS A 299 13.60 3.29 -15.77
CA CYS A 299 14.88 3.69 -15.20
C CYS A 299 15.79 4.41 -16.21
N LYS A 300 16.49 5.44 -15.75
CA LYS A 300 17.50 6.22 -16.50
C LYS A 300 18.85 6.11 -15.77
N ARG A 301 19.93 5.78 -16.49
CA ARG A 301 21.30 5.77 -15.95
C ARG A 301 22.21 6.61 -16.83
N PHE A 302 22.93 7.55 -16.22
CA PHE A 302 23.92 8.38 -16.93
C PHE A 302 25.15 7.56 -17.32
N LEU A 303 25.71 7.81 -18.50
CA LEU A 303 26.87 7.07 -19.02
C LEU A 303 28.21 7.55 -18.45
N ASN A 304 28.31 8.84 -18.06
CA ASN A 304 29.45 9.44 -17.39
C ASN A 304 28.97 10.23 -16.17
N TYR A 305 29.11 9.66 -14.97
CA TYR A 305 28.64 10.26 -13.71
C TYR A 305 29.49 11.48 -13.28
N THR A 306 30.80 11.41 -13.54
CA THR A 306 31.83 12.40 -13.12
C THR A 306 31.68 13.81 -13.69
N ALA A 307 30.81 14.02 -14.70
CA ALA A 307 30.57 15.33 -15.29
C ALA A 307 29.53 16.18 -14.53
N HIS A 308 28.72 15.57 -13.64
CA HIS A 308 27.72 16.31 -12.87
C HIS A 308 28.30 16.85 -11.55
N GLU A 309 29.10 16.05 -10.83
CA GLU A 309 29.78 16.46 -9.58
C GLU A 309 30.79 17.60 -9.80
N THR A 310 31.43 17.65 -10.97
CA THR A 310 32.42 18.69 -11.30
C THR A 310 31.82 20.07 -11.58
N LEU A 311 30.50 20.17 -11.80
CA LEU A 311 29.79 21.44 -12.04
C LEU A 311 29.32 22.12 -10.75
N GLU A 312 29.08 21.37 -9.67
CA GLU A 312 28.69 21.95 -8.37
C GLU A 312 29.89 22.45 -7.55
N ASN A 313 31.04 21.79 -7.66
CA ASN A 313 32.21 22.05 -6.81
C ASN A 313 32.89 23.43 -7.06
N ASP A 314 32.64 24.09 -8.21
CA ASP A 314 33.13 25.45 -8.51
C ASP A 314 32.10 26.55 -8.15
N SER A 315 30.91 26.18 -7.65
CA SER A 315 29.81 27.13 -7.40
C SER A 315 29.89 27.86 -6.04
N TRP A 316 30.66 27.32 -5.10
CA TRP A 316 30.80 27.84 -3.72
C TRP A 316 32.08 28.65 -3.48
N THR A 317 32.89 28.89 -4.52
CA THR A 317 34.12 29.68 -4.43
C THR A 317 33.80 31.17 -4.26
N TYR A 318 34.28 31.80 -3.19
CA TYR A 318 34.11 33.24 -2.99
C TYR A 318 35.16 34.03 -3.76
N HIS A 319 34.72 34.85 -4.71
CA HIS A 319 35.58 35.81 -5.43
C HIS A 319 35.27 37.24 -5.02
N ALA A 320 36.28 37.93 -4.46
CA ALA A 320 36.20 39.36 -4.16
C ALA A 320 35.85 40.15 -5.44
N THR A 321 34.73 40.86 -5.40
CA THR A 321 34.14 41.53 -6.57
C THR A 321 33.89 42.99 -6.25
N HIS A 322 34.39 43.88 -7.10
CA HIS A 322 34.13 45.31 -7.07
C HIS A 322 33.00 45.68 -8.06
N CYS A 323 32.11 46.56 -7.61
CA CYS A 323 30.92 47.00 -8.34
C CYS A 323 30.74 48.52 -8.20
N ASP A 324 30.06 49.15 -9.17
CA ASP A 324 29.68 50.56 -9.07
C ASP A 324 28.75 50.81 -7.85
N PRO A 325 28.66 52.04 -7.33
CA PRO A 325 27.71 52.40 -6.29
C PRO A 325 26.28 51.93 -6.58
N ASP A 326 25.56 51.55 -5.53
CA ASP A 326 24.22 50.94 -5.55
C ASP A 326 24.12 49.55 -6.23
N TRP A 327 25.23 48.87 -6.49
CA TRP A 327 25.25 47.46 -6.91
C TRP A 327 25.90 46.59 -5.84
N ALA A 328 25.24 45.50 -5.46
CA ALA A 328 25.74 44.52 -4.51
C ALA A 328 26.68 43.52 -5.21
N PRO A 329 27.95 43.37 -4.77
CA PRO A 329 28.87 42.39 -5.32
C PRO A 329 28.60 40.99 -4.77
N PHE A 330 28.56 39.99 -5.65
CA PHE A 330 28.54 38.58 -5.28
C PHE A 330 29.12 37.70 -6.38
N ASN A 331 30.13 36.90 -6.02
CA ASN A 331 30.80 35.90 -6.87
C ASN A 331 30.96 36.29 -8.36
N ARG A 332 31.91 37.18 -8.64
CA ARG A 332 32.25 37.74 -9.98
C ARG A 332 31.15 38.58 -10.64
N ASN A 333 29.99 38.74 -10.01
CA ASN A 333 28.83 39.46 -10.55
C ASN A 333 28.39 40.63 -9.65
N CYS A 334 27.68 41.57 -10.25
CA CYS A 334 27.06 42.72 -9.59
C CYS A 334 25.54 42.63 -9.75
N TYR A 335 24.82 42.83 -8.65
CA TYR A 335 23.37 42.71 -8.59
C TYR A 335 22.71 44.01 -8.12
N LYS A 336 21.52 44.34 -8.64
CA LYS A 336 20.75 45.51 -8.20
C LYS A 336 19.27 45.20 -8.14
N LEU A 337 18.70 45.29 -6.93
CA LEU A 337 17.26 45.23 -6.70
C LEU A 337 16.62 46.58 -7.06
N GLN A 338 15.73 46.56 -8.04
CA GLN A 338 14.92 47.71 -8.44
C GLN A 338 13.56 47.62 -7.73
N LYS A 339 13.27 48.62 -6.89
CA LYS A 339 12.02 48.68 -6.10
C LYS A 339 10.81 49.19 -6.90
N GLU A 340 11.01 49.69 -8.12
CA GLU A 340 9.92 50.08 -9.01
C GLU A 340 9.19 48.85 -9.54
N GLU A 341 7.88 48.78 -9.34
CA GLU A 341 7.07 47.67 -9.84
C GLU A 341 6.83 47.79 -11.35
N ARG A 342 7.35 46.83 -12.12
CA ARG A 342 7.24 46.80 -13.58
C ARG A 342 6.79 45.42 -14.07
N THR A 343 6.22 45.36 -15.27
CA THR A 343 5.97 44.08 -15.95
C THR A 343 7.28 43.41 -16.31
N TRP A 344 7.28 42.08 -16.49
CA TRP A 344 8.52 41.34 -16.77
C TRP A 344 9.27 41.86 -18.01
N GLN A 345 8.52 42.29 -19.03
CA GLN A 345 9.07 42.85 -20.28
C GLN A 345 9.64 44.27 -20.08
N GLU A 346 8.94 45.14 -19.32
CA GLU A 346 9.45 46.48 -18.92
C GLU A 346 10.70 46.37 -18.02
N ALA A 347 10.73 45.38 -17.12
CA ALA A 347 11.84 45.09 -16.21
C ALA A 347 13.09 44.62 -16.97
N LEU A 348 12.94 43.68 -17.91
CA LEU A 348 14.03 43.23 -18.79
C LEU A 348 14.63 44.39 -19.59
N HIS A 349 13.79 45.22 -20.20
CA HIS A 349 14.24 46.40 -20.93
C HIS A 349 14.96 47.42 -20.03
N SER A 350 14.50 47.57 -18.78
CA SER A 350 15.16 48.42 -17.78
C SER A 350 16.53 47.91 -17.35
N CYS A 351 16.74 46.60 -17.24
CA CYS A 351 18.07 46.06 -16.99
C CYS A 351 18.99 46.26 -18.21
N GLN A 352 18.48 45.99 -19.42
CA GLN A 352 19.24 46.15 -20.67
C GLN A 352 19.71 47.58 -20.92
N THR A 353 18.95 48.57 -20.46
CA THR A 353 19.33 50.00 -20.54
C THR A 353 20.57 50.33 -19.67
N ASN A 354 20.91 49.49 -18.69
CA ASN A 354 22.06 49.63 -17.79
C ASN A 354 23.13 48.55 -18.05
N ASP A 355 23.27 48.05 -19.29
CA ASP A 355 24.18 46.97 -19.68
C ASP A 355 24.11 45.73 -18.76
N SER A 356 22.88 45.37 -18.38
CA SER A 356 22.59 44.25 -17.48
C SER A 356 21.39 43.42 -17.97
N MET A 357 21.18 42.24 -17.40
CA MET A 357 20.01 41.39 -17.69
C MET A 357 19.22 41.14 -16.41
N LEU A 358 18.00 40.61 -16.51
CA LEU A 358 17.33 40.05 -15.32
C LEU A 358 18.15 38.87 -14.78
N MET A 359 18.22 38.77 -13.45
CA MET A 359 19.02 37.77 -12.75
C MET A 359 18.64 36.34 -13.16
N ASP A 360 19.64 35.56 -13.60
CA ASP A 360 19.58 34.11 -13.59
C ASP A 360 20.12 33.54 -12.28
N VAL A 361 19.50 32.43 -11.85
CA VAL A 361 19.82 31.71 -10.61
C VAL A 361 20.25 30.31 -10.99
N THR A 362 21.56 30.07 -10.95
CA THR A 362 22.22 28.87 -11.49
C THR A 362 22.74 27.94 -10.41
N SER A 363 22.82 28.39 -9.16
CA SER A 363 23.26 27.61 -8.00
C SER A 363 22.48 27.96 -6.72
N LEU A 364 22.61 27.12 -5.70
CA LEU A 364 22.10 27.39 -4.34
C LEU A 364 22.77 28.63 -3.71
N ALA A 365 24.01 28.94 -4.06
CA ALA A 365 24.73 30.12 -3.58
C ALA A 365 24.12 31.43 -4.13
N GLU A 366 23.76 31.46 -5.42
CA GLU A 366 23.04 32.61 -6.00
C GLU A 366 21.62 32.75 -5.43
N LEU A 367 21.00 31.65 -5.00
CA LEU A 367 19.69 31.66 -4.35
C LEU A 367 19.76 32.23 -2.92
N GLU A 368 20.75 31.81 -2.13
CA GLU A 368 21.01 32.37 -0.79
C GLU A 368 21.24 33.88 -0.87
N PHE A 369 22.09 34.32 -1.80
CA PHE A 369 22.33 35.74 -2.02
C PHE A 369 21.07 36.51 -2.46
N LEU A 370 20.20 35.92 -3.27
CA LEU A 370 18.92 36.53 -3.65
C LEU A 370 18.00 36.73 -2.44
N ILE A 371 17.92 35.74 -1.55
CA ILE A 371 17.12 35.78 -0.31
C ILE A 371 17.60 36.92 0.60
N ASP A 372 18.92 37.04 0.81
CA ASP A 372 19.55 38.10 1.59
C ASP A 372 19.32 39.48 0.97
N LEU A 373 19.52 39.64 -0.35
CA LEU A 373 19.32 40.90 -1.09
C LEU A 373 17.86 41.38 -1.01
N LEU A 374 16.89 40.47 -1.05
CA LEU A 374 15.47 40.78 -0.89
C LEU A 374 15.11 41.13 0.56
N GLY A 375 15.70 40.44 1.53
CA GLY A 375 15.56 40.72 2.96
C GLY A 375 16.04 42.13 3.33
N ASP A 376 17.30 42.46 3.01
CA ASP A 376 17.86 43.81 3.20
C ASP A 376 17.09 44.86 2.37
N GLY A 377 16.51 44.44 1.24
CA GLY A 377 15.65 45.26 0.39
C GLY A 377 14.24 45.54 0.94
N ASN A 378 13.76 44.78 1.94
CA ASN A 378 12.35 44.68 2.36
C ASN A 378 11.39 44.37 1.18
N ALA A 379 11.80 43.52 0.24
CA ALA A 379 10.96 43.07 -0.86
C ALA A 379 10.52 41.62 -0.64
N SER A 380 9.22 41.33 -0.66
CA SER A 380 8.70 39.98 -0.41
C SER A 380 8.77 39.05 -1.63
N GLU A 381 8.76 39.60 -2.84
CA GLU A 381 8.73 38.87 -4.11
C GLU A 381 9.35 39.72 -5.24
N THR A 382 10.01 39.09 -6.21
CA THR A 382 10.70 39.78 -7.31
C THR A 382 10.65 39.01 -8.62
N TRP A 383 10.74 39.70 -9.76
CA TRP A 383 10.95 39.07 -11.07
C TRP A 383 12.39 38.55 -11.21
N ILE A 384 12.51 37.32 -11.69
CA ILE A 384 13.77 36.71 -12.14
C ILE A 384 13.76 36.51 -13.66
N GLY A 385 14.92 36.24 -14.26
CA GLY A 385 15.08 36.14 -15.72
C GLY A 385 14.44 34.92 -16.39
N LEU A 386 13.73 34.06 -15.65
CA LEU A 386 13.17 32.81 -16.18
C LEU A 386 11.80 33.05 -16.83
N SER A 387 11.64 32.63 -18.08
CA SER A 387 10.35 32.72 -18.79
C SER A 387 10.17 31.64 -19.86
N SER A 388 8.92 31.44 -20.31
CA SER A 388 8.60 30.58 -21.44
C SER A 388 7.52 31.17 -22.34
N ASN A 389 7.64 30.94 -23.64
CA ASN A 389 6.65 31.28 -24.66
C ASN A 389 6.43 30.12 -25.66
N ARG A 390 6.71 28.88 -25.23
CA ARG A 390 6.59 27.66 -26.04
C ARG A 390 5.49 26.75 -25.50
N THR A 391 4.93 25.94 -26.38
CA THR A 391 3.98 24.85 -26.08
C THR A 391 4.46 23.59 -26.80
N PRO A 392 4.88 22.51 -26.10
CA PRO A 392 4.97 22.35 -24.65
C PRO A 392 5.87 23.38 -23.95
N VAL A 393 5.67 23.56 -22.64
CA VAL A 393 6.36 24.62 -21.88
C VAL A 393 7.84 24.26 -21.74
N SER A 394 8.69 25.24 -22.00
CA SER A 394 10.15 25.11 -21.89
C SER A 394 10.71 26.45 -21.41
N PHE A 395 11.08 26.48 -20.13
CA PHE A 395 11.65 27.65 -19.46
C PHE A 395 13.09 27.89 -19.91
N ARG A 396 13.46 29.17 -20.00
CA ARG A 396 14.82 29.63 -20.34
C ARG A 396 15.13 30.94 -19.64
N TRP A 397 16.40 31.15 -19.32
CA TRP A 397 16.90 32.41 -18.78
C TRP A 397 17.00 33.48 -19.86
N SER A 398 16.72 34.74 -19.49
CA SER A 398 16.89 35.92 -20.35
C SER A 398 18.35 36.18 -20.77
N THR A 399 19.30 35.67 -20.00
CA THR A 399 20.75 35.67 -20.29
C THR A 399 21.15 34.68 -21.39
N GLY A 400 20.31 33.69 -21.69
CA GLY A 400 20.63 32.58 -22.60
C GLY A 400 21.27 31.36 -21.93
N SER A 401 21.55 31.42 -20.62
CA SER A 401 22.08 30.32 -19.80
C SER A 401 21.18 29.08 -19.81
N SER A 402 21.76 27.89 -19.67
CA SER A 402 21.01 26.64 -19.47
C SER A 402 20.36 26.59 -18.09
N VAL A 403 19.13 26.06 -18.01
CA VAL A 403 18.41 25.87 -16.74
C VAL A 403 18.87 24.57 -16.11
N ILE A 404 19.90 24.65 -15.25
CA ILE A 404 20.48 23.51 -14.52
C ILE A 404 19.99 23.37 -13.08
N PHE A 405 19.31 24.40 -12.56
CA PHE A 405 18.76 24.49 -11.21
C PHE A 405 17.31 25.00 -11.25
N THR A 406 16.45 24.49 -10.36
CA THR A 406 15.06 24.96 -10.16
C THR A 406 14.64 24.84 -8.70
N ASN A 407 13.96 25.86 -8.17
CA ASN A 407 13.46 25.89 -6.78
C ASN A 407 11.96 26.28 -6.75
N TRP A 408 11.10 25.42 -7.30
CA TRP A 408 9.66 25.72 -7.43
C TRP A 408 8.93 25.73 -6.08
N HIS A 409 7.98 26.65 -5.92
CA HIS A 409 7.05 26.69 -4.78
C HIS A 409 6.10 25.49 -4.79
N PRO A 410 5.55 25.04 -3.65
CA PRO A 410 4.46 24.07 -3.62
C PRO A 410 3.42 24.30 -4.71
N LEU A 411 3.07 23.21 -5.40
CA LEU A 411 2.06 23.13 -6.45
C LEU A 411 2.44 23.82 -7.79
N GLU A 412 3.64 24.39 -7.90
CA GLU A 412 4.21 24.99 -9.11
C GLU A 412 5.18 24.00 -9.80
N PRO A 413 5.38 24.07 -11.13
CA PRO A 413 4.91 25.09 -12.07
C PRO A 413 3.52 24.80 -12.64
N ARG A 414 2.58 25.73 -12.44
CA ARG A 414 1.22 25.65 -13.01
C ARG A 414 1.22 26.16 -14.45
N ILE A 415 0.65 25.37 -15.37
CA ILE A 415 0.49 25.76 -16.79
C ILE A 415 -0.90 26.35 -16.99
N PHE A 416 -0.98 27.57 -17.52
CA PHE A 416 -2.23 28.20 -17.90
C PHE A 416 -2.48 28.04 -19.41
N PRO A 417 -3.30 27.07 -19.87
CA PRO A 417 -3.44 26.73 -21.30
C PRO A 417 -4.00 27.85 -22.20
N LYS A 418 -4.48 28.95 -21.61
CA LYS A 418 -5.04 30.12 -22.31
C LYS A 418 -4.18 31.40 -22.21
N ARG A 419 -3.01 31.38 -21.55
CA ARG A 419 -2.19 32.61 -21.34
C ARG A 419 -1.02 32.75 -22.32
N SER A 420 -0.83 33.99 -22.78
CA SER A 420 0.32 34.45 -23.56
C SER A 420 1.54 34.69 -22.65
N GLN A 421 2.60 33.90 -22.85
CA GLN A 421 3.88 33.95 -22.12
C GLN A 421 3.76 33.70 -20.59
N LEU A 422 4.59 32.77 -20.09
CA LEU A 422 4.74 32.47 -18.67
C LEU A 422 6.02 33.14 -18.17
N CYS A 423 5.93 33.87 -17.07
CA CYS A 423 7.08 34.51 -16.41
C CYS A 423 7.16 34.03 -14.96
N VAL A 424 8.35 34.10 -14.36
CA VAL A 424 8.61 33.51 -13.04
C VAL A 424 9.10 34.57 -12.07
N SER A 425 8.49 34.59 -10.88
CA SER A 425 8.93 35.36 -9.73
C SER A 425 9.57 34.45 -8.68
N ALA A 426 10.40 35.02 -7.81
CA ALA A 426 10.97 34.37 -6.64
C ALA A 426 10.56 35.12 -5.36
N GLU A 427 10.21 34.39 -4.31
CA GLU A 427 9.87 34.96 -3.00
C GLU A 427 11.08 35.08 -2.06
N GLN A 428 10.99 35.96 -1.07
CA GLN A 428 12.09 36.25 -0.15
C GLN A 428 12.31 35.16 0.92
N ALA A 429 11.28 34.48 1.40
CA ALA A 429 11.39 33.61 2.58
C ALA A 429 12.28 32.37 2.36
N GLU A 430 12.08 31.68 1.25
CA GLU A 430 12.76 30.41 0.90
C GLU A 430 13.32 30.40 -0.54
N GLY A 431 13.25 31.55 -1.23
CA GLY A 431 13.67 31.68 -2.62
C GLY A 431 12.76 30.93 -3.61
N LEU A 432 11.56 30.50 -3.21
CA LEU A 432 10.69 29.63 -3.99
C LEU A 432 10.08 30.35 -5.21
N TRP A 433 9.96 29.62 -6.32
CA TRP A 433 9.59 30.18 -7.63
C TRP A 433 8.11 29.96 -7.95
N LYS A 434 7.44 31.00 -8.45
CA LYS A 434 6.00 31.00 -8.80
C LYS A 434 5.79 31.36 -10.26
N VAL A 435 4.90 30.63 -10.96
CA VAL A 435 4.54 30.98 -12.34
C VAL A 435 3.45 32.05 -12.35
N LYS A 436 3.77 33.21 -12.91
CA LYS A 436 2.89 34.38 -12.96
C LYS A 436 2.62 34.85 -14.38
N GLY A 437 1.57 35.66 -14.53
CA GLY A 437 1.32 36.36 -15.77
C GLY A 437 2.35 37.45 -15.98
N CYS A 438 3.02 37.49 -17.14
CA CYS A 438 4.06 38.49 -17.45
C CYS A 438 3.57 39.97 -17.40
N GLN A 439 2.26 40.19 -17.32
CA GLN A 439 1.59 41.50 -17.21
C GLN A 439 1.40 41.96 -15.76
N GLU A 440 1.66 41.11 -14.76
CA GLU A 440 1.72 41.51 -13.36
C GLU A 440 2.91 42.44 -13.13
N ARG A 441 2.84 43.31 -12.11
CA ARG A 441 3.91 44.26 -11.78
C ARG A 441 4.54 43.89 -10.46
N LEU A 442 5.87 43.76 -10.44
CA LEU A 442 6.68 43.41 -9.27
C LEU A 442 8.01 44.17 -9.35
N SER A 443 8.70 44.29 -8.21
CA SER A 443 10.14 44.60 -8.19
C SER A 443 10.94 43.56 -8.98
N TYR A 444 12.18 43.89 -9.36
CA TYR A 444 13.01 43.03 -10.21
C TYR A 444 14.50 43.16 -9.87
N VAL A 445 15.27 42.10 -10.09
CA VAL A 445 16.74 42.11 -9.87
C VAL A 445 17.48 42.07 -11.19
N CYS A 446 18.35 43.05 -11.42
CA CYS A 446 19.29 43.07 -12.54
C CYS A 446 20.65 42.47 -12.12
N LYS A 447 21.30 41.76 -13.05
CA LYS A 447 22.62 41.12 -12.92
C LYS A 447 23.53 41.55 -14.08
N ARG A 448 24.81 41.85 -13.78
CA ARG A 448 25.89 42.07 -14.75
C ARG A 448 27.22 41.57 -14.21
N ALA A 449 28.23 41.40 -15.06
CA ALA A 449 29.58 41.05 -14.63
C ALA A 449 30.21 42.17 -13.79
N GLY A 450 30.92 41.80 -12.72
CA GLY A 450 31.70 42.70 -11.89
C GLY A 450 33.19 42.66 -12.19
N GLN A 451 33.97 43.50 -11.51
CA GLN A 451 35.43 43.50 -11.58
C GLN A 451 35.97 42.59 -10.47
N VAL A 452 36.67 41.51 -10.82
CA VAL A 452 37.32 40.64 -9.82
C VAL A 452 38.59 41.33 -9.32
N LEU A 453 38.78 41.37 -8.00
CA LEU A 453 39.99 41.88 -7.35
C LEU A 453 40.96 40.72 -7.11
N ASP A 454 42.27 40.97 -7.19
CA ASP A 454 43.29 40.00 -6.77
C ASP A 454 43.27 39.80 -5.24
N ASP A 455 43.60 38.60 -4.77
CA ASP A 455 43.26 38.01 -3.45
C ASP A 455 43.74 38.72 -2.15
N ASP A 456 44.39 39.88 -2.22
CA ASP A 456 45.05 40.54 -1.06
C ASP A 456 44.09 41.28 -0.08
N GLU A 457 42.78 41.32 -0.34
CA GLU A 457 41.76 41.95 0.55
C GLU A 457 40.79 40.93 1.22
N SER A 458 41.27 39.75 1.60
CA SER A 458 40.50 38.82 2.45
C SER A 458 40.28 39.39 3.87
N GLU A 459 39.02 39.68 4.23
CA GLU A 459 38.61 39.98 5.63
C GLU A 459 38.78 38.75 6.59
N CYS A 460 39.12 37.55 6.08
CA CYS A 460 39.37 36.33 6.86
C CYS A 460 40.89 36.04 7.02
N PRO A 461 41.33 35.45 8.15
CA PRO A 461 42.74 35.12 8.37
C PRO A 461 43.28 34.05 7.41
N GLU A 462 44.61 34.01 7.22
CA GLU A 462 45.27 33.04 6.35
C GLU A 462 44.88 31.58 6.67
N GLY A 463 44.47 30.83 5.64
CA GLY A 463 43.99 29.45 5.77
C GLY A 463 42.59 29.31 6.39
N TRP A 464 41.75 30.35 6.31
CA TRP A 464 40.30 30.29 6.53
C TRP A 464 39.56 30.67 5.24
N GLU A 465 38.50 29.95 4.90
CA GLU A 465 37.64 30.26 3.75
C GLU A 465 36.42 31.08 4.17
N ARG A 466 36.06 32.10 3.40
CA ARG A 466 34.91 32.96 3.67
C ARG A 466 33.65 32.39 3.05
N HIS A 467 32.58 32.29 3.85
CA HIS A 467 31.22 32.07 3.35
C HIS A 467 30.23 32.97 4.11
N GLY A 468 29.50 33.79 3.36
CA GLY A 468 28.62 34.82 3.89
C GLY A 468 29.33 35.81 4.85
N LYS A 469 28.89 35.80 6.11
CA LYS A 469 29.35 36.66 7.22
C LYS A 469 30.31 35.94 8.18
N PHE A 470 30.76 34.73 7.83
CA PHE A 470 31.63 33.88 8.65
C PHE A 470 32.87 33.40 7.85
N CYS A 471 33.93 33.06 8.59
CA CYS A 471 35.09 32.33 8.08
C CYS A 471 35.06 30.90 8.64
N TYR A 472 35.49 29.94 7.83
CA TYR A 472 35.48 28.50 8.12
C TYR A 472 36.87 27.89 7.96
N LYS A 473 37.19 26.87 8.77
CA LYS A 473 38.48 26.17 8.70
C LYS A 473 38.35 24.70 9.07
N ILE A 474 39.15 23.86 8.43
CA ILE A 474 39.32 22.45 8.78
C ILE A 474 40.62 22.27 9.55
N ASP A 475 40.55 21.79 10.80
CA ASP A 475 41.70 21.20 11.49
C ASP A 475 41.75 19.70 11.17
N THR A 476 42.75 19.31 10.38
CA THR A 476 42.94 17.94 9.89
C THR A 476 43.51 16.98 10.94
N VAL A 477 43.85 17.46 12.15
CA VAL A 477 44.39 16.61 13.22
C VAL A 477 43.27 15.85 13.94
N LEU A 478 43.33 14.52 13.86
CA LEU A 478 42.34 13.61 14.44
C LEU A 478 42.34 13.64 15.98
N ARG A 479 41.24 14.11 16.59
CA ARG A 479 41.07 14.23 18.05
C ARG A 479 39.72 13.67 18.51
N ASN A 480 39.59 13.41 19.81
CA ASN A 480 38.27 13.15 20.42
C ASN A 480 37.45 14.45 20.54
N PHE A 481 36.18 14.34 20.92
CA PHE A 481 35.28 15.50 20.95
C PHE A 481 35.64 16.50 22.06
N GLU A 482 36.14 16.04 23.20
CA GLU A 482 36.50 16.91 24.33
C GLU A 482 37.70 17.79 23.98
N GLU A 483 38.72 17.23 23.33
CA GLU A 483 39.86 17.96 22.78
C GLU A 483 39.45 18.90 21.64
N ALA A 484 38.53 18.50 20.75
CA ALA A 484 38.07 19.33 19.64
C ALA A 484 37.22 20.53 20.11
N SER A 485 36.38 20.33 21.13
CA SER A 485 35.40 21.32 21.62
C SER A 485 35.93 22.27 22.71
N ASN A 486 37.21 22.17 23.11
CA ASN A 486 37.80 22.98 24.17
C ASN A 486 38.12 24.45 23.80
N GLY A 487 37.91 24.85 22.54
CA GLY A 487 38.16 26.22 22.05
C GLY A 487 39.64 26.61 21.84
N TYR A 488 40.58 25.69 22.10
CA TYR A 488 42.02 25.88 21.88
C TYR A 488 42.45 25.49 20.45
N HIS A 489 41.87 24.42 19.90
CA HIS A 489 42.17 23.96 18.54
C HIS A 489 41.28 24.61 17.47
N CYS A 490 39.96 24.63 17.68
CA CYS A 490 39.04 25.48 16.93
C CYS A 490 38.76 26.76 17.73
N HIS A 491 39.55 27.82 17.47
CA HIS A 491 39.29 29.15 18.00
C HIS A 491 38.43 29.97 17.01
N PRO A 492 37.34 30.63 17.43
CA PRO A 492 36.81 30.73 18.79
C PRO A 492 35.93 29.54 19.20
N ALA A 493 35.35 28.80 18.24
CA ALA A 493 34.47 27.66 18.51
C ALA A 493 34.49 26.62 17.39
N LEU A 494 34.04 25.41 17.74
CA LEU A 494 33.67 24.33 16.82
C LEU A 494 32.39 24.72 16.05
N LEU A 495 32.22 24.20 14.84
CA LEU A 495 31.17 24.58 13.89
C LEU A 495 29.75 24.35 14.39
N THR A 496 28.91 25.39 14.32
CA THR A 496 27.44 25.30 14.37
C THR A 496 26.85 25.47 12.97
N VAL A 497 25.94 24.59 12.56
CA VAL A 497 25.26 24.64 11.24
C VAL A 497 23.85 25.20 11.42
N THR A 498 23.53 26.23 10.65
CA THR A 498 22.32 27.05 10.83
C THR A 498 21.32 26.98 9.68
N SER A 499 21.75 26.59 8.47
CA SER A 499 20.88 26.52 7.30
C SER A 499 21.30 25.41 6.32
N ARG A 500 20.40 25.08 5.37
CA ARG A 500 20.70 24.21 4.23
C ARG A 500 21.78 24.76 3.30
N PHE A 501 21.91 26.09 3.20
CA PHE A 501 22.92 26.75 2.37
C PHE A 501 24.32 26.61 2.99
N GLU A 502 24.45 26.85 4.29
CA GLU A 502 25.67 26.61 5.04
C GLU A 502 26.08 25.13 4.96
N GLN A 503 25.13 24.19 5.07
CA GLN A 503 25.40 22.76 4.89
C GLN A 503 25.88 22.42 3.47
N ALA A 504 25.32 23.04 2.43
CA ALA A 504 25.75 22.81 1.05
C ALA A 504 27.16 23.36 0.77
N PHE A 505 27.48 24.54 1.27
CA PHE A 505 28.86 25.06 1.31
C PHE A 505 29.80 24.09 2.02
N LEU A 506 29.43 23.61 3.21
CA LEU A 506 30.24 22.68 4.00
C LEU A 506 30.50 21.35 3.27
N ASN A 507 29.53 20.82 2.51
CA ASN A 507 29.71 19.64 1.67
C ASN A 507 30.83 19.87 0.64
N SER A 508 30.80 21.02 -0.04
CA SER A 508 31.83 21.43 -1.01
C SER A 508 33.20 21.63 -0.33
N PHE A 509 33.21 22.27 0.84
CA PHE A 509 34.42 22.56 1.59
C PHE A 509 35.13 21.29 2.07
N ILE A 510 34.39 20.32 2.64
CA ILE A 510 34.99 19.05 3.07
C ILE A 510 35.38 18.13 1.91
N SER A 511 34.73 18.23 0.73
CA SER A 511 35.05 17.39 -0.43
C SER A 511 36.51 17.58 -0.89
N SER A 512 37.04 18.81 -0.74
CA SER A 512 38.42 19.17 -1.08
C SER A 512 39.48 18.47 -0.22
N VAL A 513 39.12 18.08 1.01
CA VAL A 513 40.03 17.47 2.01
C VAL A 513 39.74 15.98 2.24
N ALA A 514 38.51 15.51 2.01
CA ALA A 514 38.07 14.13 2.21
C ALA A 514 38.66 13.16 1.17
N LYS A 515 39.93 12.80 1.33
CA LYS A 515 40.67 11.90 0.43
C LYS A 515 40.33 10.41 0.58
N THR A 516 39.57 10.03 1.61
CA THR A 516 39.18 8.65 1.92
C THR A 516 37.71 8.57 2.34
N LYS A 517 37.06 7.43 2.07
CA LYS A 517 35.63 7.20 2.39
C LYS A 517 35.30 7.34 3.88
N ASP A 518 36.26 7.08 4.76
CA ASP A 518 36.11 7.13 6.23
C ASP A 518 36.58 8.46 6.86
N SER A 519 36.53 9.55 6.09
CA SER A 519 36.78 10.90 6.62
C SER A 519 35.58 11.37 7.44
N TYR A 520 35.80 11.83 8.68
CA TYR A 520 34.77 12.38 9.56
C TYR A 520 35.23 13.71 10.16
N PHE A 521 34.27 14.60 10.44
CA PHE A 521 34.52 15.95 10.95
C PHE A 521 33.60 16.27 12.13
N TRP A 522 34.15 16.62 13.30
CA TRP A 522 33.38 17.06 14.46
C TRP A 522 32.66 18.39 14.20
N ILE A 523 31.39 18.44 14.61
CA ILE A 523 30.57 19.66 14.70
C ILE A 523 30.14 19.87 16.16
N ALA A 524 29.70 21.07 16.55
CA ALA A 524 29.43 21.45 17.94
C ALA A 524 28.14 20.87 18.54
N LEU A 525 27.74 19.64 18.18
CA LEU A 525 26.44 19.05 18.53
C LEU A 525 26.63 17.79 19.39
N GLN A 526 25.99 17.76 20.57
CA GLN A 526 26.05 16.66 21.54
C GLN A 526 24.72 16.49 22.30
N ASP A 527 24.46 15.28 22.83
CA ASP A 527 23.46 15.07 23.89
C ASP A 527 24.20 15.00 25.23
N GLU A 528 24.20 16.13 25.95
CA GLU A 528 24.98 16.30 27.19
C GLU A 528 24.43 15.49 28.37
N ASN A 529 23.12 15.26 28.41
CA ASN A 529 22.43 14.63 29.55
C ASN A 529 22.06 13.16 29.29
N ASN A 530 22.43 12.58 28.14
CA ASN A 530 21.97 11.27 27.65
C ASN A 530 20.43 11.17 27.62
N THR A 531 19.77 12.28 27.25
CA THR A 531 18.31 12.42 27.21
C THR A 531 17.70 11.94 25.89
N GLY A 532 18.52 11.78 24.86
CA GLY A 532 18.10 11.62 23.47
C GLY A 532 18.00 12.94 22.70
N GLU A 533 18.05 14.12 23.34
CA GLU A 533 18.00 15.44 22.68
C GLU A 533 19.40 16.01 22.44
N TYR A 534 19.71 16.34 21.19
CA TYR A 534 20.99 16.92 20.78
C TYR A 534 20.91 18.45 20.76
N THR A 535 21.92 19.13 21.31
CA THR A 535 21.97 20.61 21.39
C THR A 535 23.34 21.17 21.05
N TRP A 536 23.38 22.42 20.57
CA TRP A 536 24.63 23.10 20.20
C TRP A 536 25.43 23.50 21.45
N LYS A 537 26.65 22.97 21.56
CA LYS A 537 27.62 23.26 22.61
C LYS A 537 28.30 24.62 22.36
N THR A 538 27.74 25.69 22.90
CA THR A 538 28.26 27.06 22.79
C THR A 538 29.17 27.43 23.97
N VAL A 539 30.31 28.07 23.71
CA VAL A 539 31.26 28.50 24.76
C VAL A 539 30.71 29.74 25.48
N GLY A 540 30.24 29.57 26.73
CA GLY A 540 29.87 30.67 27.63
C GLY A 540 28.52 31.35 27.35
N GLN A 541 27.67 30.78 26.50
CA GLN A 541 26.32 31.28 26.17
C GLN A 541 25.25 30.22 26.45
N ARG A 542 23.97 30.62 26.45
CA ARG A 542 22.84 29.67 26.44
C ARG A 542 22.81 28.95 25.08
N PRO A 543 22.39 27.67 25.02
CA PRO A 543 22.20 26.97 23.75
C PRO A 543 21.24 27.75 22.85
N GLU A 544 21.66 28.10 21.64
CA GLU A 544 20.73 28.60 20.61
C GLU A 544 19.84 27.44 20.13
N PRO A 545 18.52 27.65 19.96
CA PRO A 545 17.61 26.60 19.51
C PRO A 545 18.01 26.12 18.11
N MET A 546 17.93 24.81 17.89
CA MET A 546 18.29 24.22 16.61
C MET A 546 17.31 24.68 15.52
N GLN A 547 17.83 25.02 14.33
CA GLN A 547 17.03 25.51 13.20
C GLN A 547 17.12 24.59 11.98
N TYR A 548 18.11 23.68 11.95
CA TYR A 548 18.42 22.83 10.81
C TYR A 548 19.07 21.51 11.25
N THR A 549 18.76 20.42 10.57
CA THR A 549 19.32 19.07 10.79
C THR A 549 19.58 18.35 9.47
N HIS A 550 20.65 17.55 9.40
CA HIS A 550 21.03 16.82 8.17
C HIS A 550 21.54 15.40 8.46
N TRP A 551 20.75 14.63 9.21
CA TRP A 551 21.09 13.28 9.67
C TRP A 551 21.25 12.27 8.52
N ASN A 552 22.16 11.30 8.73
CA ASN A 552 22.27 10.13 7.87
C ASN A 552 21.09 9.17 8.08
N THR A 553 20.90 8.21 7.18
CA THR A 553 19.88 7.16 7.30
C THR A 553 20.01 6.46 8.66
N HIS A 554 18.88 6.24 9.34
CA HIS A 554 18.78 5.68 10.71
C HIS A 554 19.44 6.50 11.84
N GLN A 555 19.82 7.76 11.62
CA GLN A 555 20.35 8.64 12.68
C GLN A 555 19.32 9.74 13.07
N PRO A 556 19.32 10.24 14.32
CA PRO A 556 20.15 9.80 15.45
C PRO A 556 19.66 8.48 16.07
N SER A 557 20.59 7.55 16.31
CA SER A 557 20.32 6.11 16.54
C SER A 557 20.36 5.62 17.99
N TYR A 558 20.73 6.47 18.95
CA TYR A 558 20.77 6.16 20.39
C TYR A 558 20.84 7.44 21.22
N SER A 559 20.43 7.40 22.48
CA SER A 559 20.62 8.51 23.43
C SER A 559 22.10 8.65 23.84
N GLY A 560 22.58 9.89 23.93
CA GLY A 560 23.97 10.22 24.23
C GLY A 560 24.88 10.29 23.01
N GLY A 561 26.12 10.74 23.22
CA GLY A 561 27.15 10.82 22.19
C GLY A 561 27.26 12.18 21.51
N CYS A 562 28.20 12.26 20.57
CA CYS A 562 28.64 13.48 19.91
C CYS A 562 28.58 13.31 18.39
N VAL A 563 28.29 14.39 17.66
CA VAL A 563 27.94 14.29 16.23
C VAL A 563 29.12 14.64 15.32
N VAL A 564 29.30 13.84 14.27
CA VAL A 564 30.23 14.09 13.17
C VAL A 564 29.51 14.25 11.84
N MET A 565 30.09 15.04 10.95
CA MET A 565 29.74 15.09 9.54
C MET A 565 30.59 14.09 8.74
N ARG A 566 29.96 13.32 7.86
CA ARG A 566 30.60 12.29 7.00
C ARG A 566 31.24 12.93 5.76
N GLY A 567 32.48 12.57 5.47
CA GLY A 567 33.24 12.98 4.27
C GLY A 567 33.21 11.99 3.10
N GLY A 568 32.76 10.74 3.32
CA GLY A 568 32.44 9.79 2.26
C GLY A 568 30.96 9.84 1.86
N SER A 569 30.58 9.09 0.82
CA SER A 569 29.17 8.98 0.42
C SER A 569 28.32 8.29 1.51
N PRO A 570 27.09 8.78 1.82
CA PRO A 570 26.51 10.05 1.39
C PRO A 570 27.18 11.27 2.07
N LEU A 571 27.68 12.21 1.27
CA LEU A 571 28.50 13.33 1.74
C LEU A 571 27.70 14.29 2.63
N GLY A 572 28.34 14.81 3.68
CA GLY A 572 27.78 15.85 4.53
C GLY A 572 26.69 15.41 5.51
N ARG A 573 26.34 14.13 5.53
CA ARG A 573 25.35 13.58 6.46
C ARG A 573 25.90 13.47 7.88
N TRP A 574 25.04 13.69 8.87
CA TRP A 574 25.41 13.69 10.29
C TRP A 574 25.23 12.31 10.92
N GLU A 575 26.21 11.86 11.70
CA GLU A 575 26.19 10.59 12.43
C GLU A 575 26.58 10.79 13.89
N VAL A 576 25.91 10.06 14.80
CA VAL A 576 26.29 10.02 16.22
C VAL A 576 27.47 9.06 16.40
N LYS A 577 28.48 9.47 17.17
CA LYS A 577 29.66 8.69 17.56
C LYS A 577 29.94 8.82 19.06
N ASP A 578 30.83 7.96 19.55
CA ASP A 578 31.33 8.02 20.93
C ASP A 578 32.25 9.23 21.12
N CYS A 579 31.93 10.13 22.05
CA CYS A 579 32.64 11.39 22.28
C CYS A 579 34.12 11.21 22.68
N SER A 580 34.45 10.10 23.35
CA SER A 580 35.74 9.88 24.03
C SER A 580 36.66 8.96 23.23
N ASN A 581 36.08 7.91 22.64
CA ASN A 581 36.82 6.86 21.93
C ASN A 581 36.97 7.15 20.44
N PHE A 582 36.01 7.84 19.81
CA PHE A 582 36.07 8.17 18.39
C PHE A 582 37.04 9.32 18.13
N LYS A 583 37.67 9.34 16.95
CA LYS A 583 38.56 10.42 16.52
C LYS A 583 38.18 10.92 15.13
N ALA A 584 38.08 12.23 14.98
CA ALA A 584 37.70 12.90 13.74
C ALA A 584 38.50 14.21 13.57
N MET A 585 38.50 14.74 12.36
CA MET A 585 38.94 16.11 12.06
C MET A 585 37.97 17.12 12.70
N SER A 586 38.29 18.40 12.77
CA SER A 586 37.41 19.41 13.39
C SER A 586 37.06 20.53 12.41
N LEU A 587 35.78 20.90 12.34
CA LEU A 587 35.32 22.07 11.58
C LEU A 587 35.18 23.27 12.52
N CYS A 588 35.83 24.38 12.20
CA CYS A 588 35.83 25.60 13.00
C CYS A 588 35.06 26.71 12.26
N LYS A 589 34.36 27.58 13.02
CA LYS A 589 33.58 28.72 12.49
C LYS A 589 33.87 29.99 13.30
N MET A 590 34.07 31.12 12.64
CA MET A 590 34.26 32.43 13.28
C MET A 590 33.52 33.55 12.53
N PRO A 591 32.97 34.57 13.22
CA PRO A 591 32.34 35.71 12.56
C PRO A 591 33.38 36.69 12.00
N VAL A 592 33.09 37.31 10.85
CA VAL A 592 33.99 38.31 10.22
C VAL A 592 34.03 39.62 11.02
N LYS A 593 32.97 39.97 11.76
CA LYS A 593 32.90 41.17 12.62
C LYS A 593 32.30 40.82 13.98
N THR A 594 32.92 41.29 15.06
CA THR A 594 32.36 41.21 16.42
C THR A 594 31.21 42.22 16.57
N TRP A 595 29.99 41.75 16.34
CA TRP A 595 28.79 42.53 16.61
C TRP A 595 28.34 42.31 18.06
N ASP A 596 28.19 43.39 18.83
CA ASP A 596 27.43 43.36 20.08
C ASP A 596 25.97 43.06 19.73
N LYS A 597 25.55 41.80 19.88
CA LYS A 597 24.13 41.41 19.82
C LYS A 597 23.40 42.13 20.96
N THR A 598 22.85 43.32 20.69
CA THR A 598 21.77 43.86 21.51
C THR A 598 20.62 42.86 21.49
N GLU A 599 20.42 42.15 22.60
CA GLU A 599 19.29 41.24 22.78
C GLU A 599 17.99 42.02 22.59
N LEU A 600 17.35 41.81 21.45
CA LEU A 600 15.92 42.03 21.37
C LEU A 600 15.26 40.78 22.00
N GLU A 601 15.09 40.79 23.32
CA GLU A 601 14.27 39.80 24.02
C GLU A 601 12.86 39.79 23.39
N ARG A 602 12.61 38.85 22.46
CA ARG A 602 11.26 38.52 22.02
C ARG A 602 10.58 37.75 23.13
N ARG A 603 10.17 38.50 24.15
CA ARG A 603 9.30 38.05 25.24
C ARG A 603 7.99 37.56 24.63
N TRP A 604 7.89 36.24 24.44
CA TRP A 604 6.67 35.60 23.95
C TRP A 604 5.49 36.02 24.83
N PRO A 605 4.45 36.68 24.28
CA PRO A 605 3.25 36.92 25.05
C PRO A 605 2.57 35.57 25.26
N PHE A 606 2.37 35.16 26.51
CA PHE A 606 1.67 33.93 26.89
C PHE A 606 0.18 33.99 26.49
N ARG A 607 -0.09 33.86 25.19
CA ARG A 607 -1.44 33.69 24.65
C ARG A 607 -1.94 32.30 25.01
N LYS A 608 -3.23 32.17 25.32
CA LYS A 608 -3.85 30.85 25.51
C LYS A 608 -4.03 30.18 24.15
N CYS A 609 -4.04 28.85 24.13
CA CYS A 609 -4.50 28.11 22.96
C CYS A 609 -5.96 28.47 22.65
N TYR A 610 -6.36 28.31 21.40
CA TYR A 610 -7.76 28.40 21.00
C TYR A 610 -8.58 27.29 21.69
N ALA A 611 -9.90 27.46 21.76
CA ALA A 611 -10.79 26.48 22.40
C ALA A 611 -10.59 25.06 21.83
N ASP A 612 -10.60 24.06 22.71
CA ASP A 612 -10.35 22.65 22.42
C ASP A 612 -8.97 22.32 21.78
N TRP A 613 -7.97 23.19 21.94
CA TRP A 613 -6.55 22.89 21.71
C TRP A 613 -5.78 22.94 23.03
N GLU A 614 -4.87 21.99 23.25
CA GLU A 614 -4.26 21.73 24.57
C GLU A 614 -2.74 21.95 24.56
N SER A 615 -2.18 22.48 25.66
CA SER A 615 -0.75 22.78 25.82
C SER A 615 -0.38 23.01 27.29
N LYS A 616 0.80 22.57 27.74
CA LYS A 616 1.33 22.89 29.09
C LYS A 616 1.85 24.33 29.18
N SER A 617 2.14 24.79 30.40
CA SER A 617 2.88 26.04 30.63
C SER A 617 4.34 25.87 30.21
N GLY A 618 4.81 26.71 29.28
CA GLY A 618 6.19 26.69 28.76
C GLY A 618 6.27 26.36 27.27
N LEU A 619 5.34 25.57 26.72
CA LEU A 619 5.35 25.22 25.30
C LEU A 619 4.84 26.35 24.39
N ALA A 620 5.54 26.53 23.26
CA ALA A 620 5.20 27.44 22.17
C ALA A 620 4.12 26.90 21.21
N SER A 621 3.73 25.64 21.35
CA SER A 621 2.79 24.94 20.48
C SER A 621 1.52 24.50 21.22
N CYS A 622 0.43 24.33 20.48
CA CYS A 622 -0.83 23.77 20.93
C CYS A 622 -1.15 22.51 20.11
N PHE A 623 -1.69 21.48 20.74
CA PHE A 623 -1.94 20.17 20.12
C PHE A 623 -3.42 19.80 20.19
N LYS A 624 -3.89 19.00 19.22
CA LYS A 624 -5.26 18.47 19.18
C LYS A 624 -5.28 17.04 18.65
N VAL A 625 -5.91 16.14 19.40
CA VAL A 625 -6.01 14.71 19.07
C VAL A 625 -7.36 14.43 18.40
N PHE A 626 -7.32 13.84 17.21
CA PHE A 626 -8.47 13.38 16.44
C PHE A 626 -8.56 11.86 16.51
N HIS A 627 -9.64 11.36 17.10
CA HIS A 627 -9.81 9.95 17.47
C HIS A 627 -11.21 9.45 17.10
N SER A 628 -11.34 8.14 16.93
CA SER A 628 -12.48 7.44 16.32
C SER A 628 -13.84 7.68 16.99
N GLU A 629 -13.90 8.03 18.27
CA GLU A 629 -15.15 8.43 18.95
C GLU A 629 -15.62 9.85 18.61
N LYS A 630 -14.79 10.65 17.92
CA LYS A 630 -15.10 12.03 17.50
C LYS A 630 -14.97 12.28 15.99
N VAL A 631 -14.33 11.40 15.23
CA VAL A 631 -14.20 11.51 13.77
C VAL A 631 -14.97 10.39 13.06
N LEU A 632 -15.48 10.67 11.86
CA LEU A 632 -16.32 9.73 11.10
C LEU A 632 -15.56 8.48 10.62
N MET A 633 -14.26 8.60 10.36
CA MET A 633 -13.38 7.52 9.88
C MET A 633 -11.92 7.83 10.19
N LYS A 634 -11.10 6.78 10.26
CA LYS A 634 -9.63 6.87 10.22
C LYS A 634 -9.15 7.27 8.81
N ARG A 635 -7.92 7.80 8.70
CA ARG A 635 -7.38 8.40 7.47
C ARG A 635 -5.96 7.91 7.15
N SER A 636 -5.59 7.90 5.87
CA SER A 636 -4.19 7.72 5.45
C SER A 636 -3.32 8.87 5.98
N TRP A 637 -1.99 8.71 5.92
CA TRP A 637 -1.08 9.75 6.44
C TRP A 637 -1.30 11.10 5.72
N ARG A 638 -1.42 11.09 4.38
CA ARG A 638 -1.64 12.32 3.60
C ARG A 638 -3.06 12.88 3.77
N GLU A 639 -4.08 12.03 3.89
CA GLU A 639 -5.45 12.46 4.22
C GLU A 639 -5.55 13.15 5.59
N ALA A 640 -4.66 12.80 6.53
CA ALA A 640 -4.58 13.37 7.87
C ALA A 640 -3.75 14.67 7.91
N GLU A 641 -2.62 14.74 7.19
CA GLU A 641 -1.85 15.99 7.04
C GLU A 641 -2.69 17.07 6.35
N PHE A 642 -3.29 16.77 5.19
CA PHE A 642 -4.19 17.70 4.51
C PHE A 642 -5.35 18.17 5.41
N PHE A 643 -5.88 17.27 6.25
CA PHE A 643 -6.91 17.64 7.22
C PHE A 643 -6.39 18.62 8.29
N CYS A 644 -5.13 18.51 8.73
CA CYS A 644 -4.52 19.53 9.59
C CYS A 644 -4.25 20.85 8.85
N GLU A 645 -3.79 20.79 7.59
CA GLU A 645 -3.50 21.95 6.74
C GLU A 645 -4.73 22.88 6.59
N GLU A 646 -5.93 22.30 6.42
CA GLU A 646 -7.22 23.03 6.37
C GLU A 646 -7.54 23.84 7.65
N PHE A 647 -7.01 23.43 8.82
CA PHE A 647 -7.11 24.20 10.08
C PHE A 647 -5.99 25.22 10.28
N GLY A 648 -5.09 25.40 9.30
CA GLY A 648 -3.88 26.21 9.45
C GLY A 648 -2.88 25.57 10.42
N ALA A 649 -2.96 24.25 10.56
CA ALA A 649 -2.12 23.40 11.40
C ALA A 649 -1.34 22.41 10.53
N GLN A 650 -0.49 21.61 11.14
CA GLN A 650 0.21 20.48 10.51
C GLN A 650 0.02 19.23 11.38
N LEU A 651 0.38 18.03 10.91
CA LEU A 651 0.52 16.89 11.82
C LEU A 651 1.55 17.21 12.91
N ALA A 652 1.41 16.57 14.06
CA ALA A 652 2.24 16.87 15.21
C ALA A 652 3.73 16.61 14.91
N SER A 653 4.56 17.60 15.20
CA SER A 653 6.01 17.53 15.23
C SER A 653 6.55 17.85 16.63
N PHE A 654 7.74 17.35 16.96
CA PHE A 654 8.37 17.59 18.25
C PHE A 654 9.67 18.36 18.07
N ALA A 655 9.65 19.65 18.43
CA ALA A 655 10.82 20.53 18.37
C ALA A 655 11.74 20.38 19.59
N HIS A 656 11.23 19.81 20.67
CA HIS A 656 11.92 19.49 21.92
C HIS A 656 11.30 18.23 22.54
N ILE A 657 12.08 17.49 23.35
CA ILE A 657 11.57 16.31 24.07
C ILE A 657 10.36 16.66 24.97
N GLU A 658 10.33 17.88 25.50
CA GLU A 658 9.23 18.44 26.29
C GLU A 658 7.87 18.50 25.58
N GLU A 659 7.83 18.57 24.24
CA GLU A 659 6.60 18.50 23.44
C GLU A 659 6.10 17.06 23.33
N GLU A 660 7.01 16.11 23.12
CA GLU A 660 6.70 14.68 23.08
C GLU A 660 6.13 14.21 24.43
N GLU A 661 6.79 14.59 25.54
CA GLU A 661 6.32 14.25 26.89
C GLU A 661 4.89 14.73 27.13
N PHE A 662 4.59 15.96 26.72
CA PHE A 662 3.25 16.53 26.84
C PHE A 662 2.22 15.79 25.97
N VAL A 663 2.56 15.39 24.74
CA VAL A 663 1.64 14.61 23.90
C VAL A 663 1.40 13.21 24.48
N ASN A 664 2.42 12.56 25.06
CA ASN A 664 2.22 11.29 25.77
C ASN A 664 1.32 11.43 27.01
N GLU A 665 1.50 12.47 27.82
CA GLU A 665 0.60 12.80 28.94
C GLU A 665 -0.83 13.10 28.45
N LEU A 666 -0.97 13.85 27.35
CA LEU A 666 -2.25 14.17 26.73
C LEU A 666 -3.00 12.91 26.30
N LEU A 667 -2.32 11.96 25.65
CA LEU A 667 -2.91 10.67 25.27
C LEU A 667 -3.32 9.84 26.50
N HIS A 668 -2.46 9.75 27.52
CA HIS A 668 -2.80 9.09 28.79
C HIS A 668 -3.96 9.74 29.55
N SER A 669 -4.21 11.04 29.37
CA SER A 669 -5.37 11.73 29.97
C SER A 669 -6.69 11.37 29.29
N LYS A 670 -6.65 10.91 28.03
CA LYS A 670 -7.84 10.61 27.20
C LYS A 670 -8.13 9.12 27.07
N PHE A 671 -7.11 8.26 27.09
CA PHE A 671 -7.22 6.83 26.81
C PHE A 671 -6.63 5.95 27.91
N ASN A 672 -7.19 4.76 28.10
CA ASN A 672 -6.72 3.82 29.12
C ASN A 672 -5.42 3.11 28.66
N ARG A 673 -4.51 2.81 29.60
CA ARG A 673 -3.19 2.21 29.33
C ARG A 673 -3.21 0.83 28.68
N THR A 674 -4.38 0.18 28.62
CA THR A 674 -4.58 -1.13 27.98
C THR A 674 -4.98 -1.05 26.51
N GLU A 675 -5.23 0.15 25.97
CA GLU A 675 -5.62 0.36 24.57
C GLU A 675 -4.40 0.75 23.74
N GLU A 676 -3.89 -0.16 22.90
CA GLU A 676 -2.75 0.08 22.02
C GLU A 676 -3.10 0.95 20.79
N ARG A 677 -3.61 2.16 21.02
CA ARG A 677 -3.94 3.11 19.94
C ARG A 677 -2.69 3.67 19.25
N GLN A 678 -2.83 3.94 17.95
CA GLN A 678 -1.78 4.43 17.06
C GLN A 678 -2.29 5.70 16.36
N PHE A 679 -1.48 6.76 16.40
CA PHE A 679 -1.83 8.07 15.86
C PHE A 679 -0.81 8.53 14.80
N TRP A 680 -1.27 9.04 13.66
CA TRP A 680 -0.44 9.74 12.70
C TRP A 680 0.12 11.04 13.26
N ILE A 681 1.39 11.29 12.91
CA ILE A 681 2.18 12.47 13.22
C ILE A 681 3.03 12.83 11.98
N GLY A 682 3.68 13.99 11.96
CA GLY A 682 4.36 14.51 10.75
C GLY A 682 5.66 13.79 10.34
N PHE A 683 6.09 12.78 11.08
CA PHE A 683 7.39 12.12 10.91
C PHE A 683 7.36 11.12 9.77
N ASN A 684 8.16 11.36 8.73
CA ASN A 684 8.16 10.57 7.50
C ASN A 684 9.54 10.56 6.81
N LYS A 685 9.73 9.67 5.83
CA LYS A 685 10.92 9.57 4.98
C LYS A 685 10.56 9.49 3.48
N ARG A 686 9.48 10.15 3.07
CA ARG A 686 8.89 10.03 1.70
C ARG A 686 9.72 10.73 0.62
N ASN A 687 10.53 11.72 0.98
CA ASN A 687 11.31 12.52 0.04
C ASN A 687 12.54 11.75 -0.49
N PRO A 688 12.63 11.45 -1.80
CA PRO A 688 13.75 10.67 -2.35
C PRO A 688 15.09 11.41 -2.27
N LEU A 689 15.10 12.75 -2.26
CA LEU A 689 16.34 13.55 -2.19
C LEU A 689 17.04 13.43 -0.82
N ASN A 690 16.29 13.06 0.22
CA ASN A 690 16.81 12.87 1.57
C ASN A 690 17.49 11.51 1.80
N ALA A 691 17.51 10.62 0.81
CA ALA A 691 18.18 9.31 0.86
C ALA A 691 17.73 8.42 2.04
N GLY A 692 16.43 8.45 2.34
CA GLY A 692 15.82 7.64 3.42
C GLY A 692 16.04 8.18 4.83
N SER A 693 16.61 9.39 4.99
CA SER A 693 16.60 10.11 6.27
C SER A 693 15.18 10.55 6.64
N TRP A 694 14.89 10.64 7.94
CA TRP A 694 13.57 11.03 8.44
C TRP A 694 13.48 12.54 8.67
N GLU A 695 12.32 13.11 8.37
CA GLU A 695 12.00 14.52 8.55
C GLU A 695 10.58 14.75 9.07
N TRP A 696 10.32 15.95 9.57
CA TRP A 696 8.98 16.42 9.96
C TRP A 696 8.34 17.19 8.80
N SER A 697 7.05 16.94 8.51
CA SER A 697 6.27 17.63 7.46
C SER A 697 6.25 19.15 7.57
N ASP A 698 6.40 19.70 8.78
CA ASP A 698 6.44 21.13 9.06
C ASP A 698 7.86 21.75 9.02
N ARG A 699 8.89 20.99 8.61
CA ARG A 699 10.32 21.35 8.65
C ARG A 699 10.88 21.64 10.06
N THR A 700 10.21 21.21 11.13
CA THR A 700 10.85 21.15 12.45
C THR A 700 12.15 20.33 12.37
N PRO A 701 13.28 20.77 12.95
CA PRO A 701 14.50 19.98 12.96
C PRO A 701 14.35 18.72 13.82
N VAL A 702 14.94 17.62 13.37
CA VAL A 702 14.88 16.32 14.09
C VAL A 702 15.92 16.33 15.22
N VAL A 703 15.55 16.87 16.38
CA VAL A 703 16.51 17.09 17.48
C VAL A 703 16.79 15.86 18.35
N SER A 704 16.02 14.77 18.22
CA SER A 704 16.11 13.64 19.15
C SER A 704 16.01 12.24 18.53
N SER A 705 16.57 11.25 19.23
CA SER A 705 16.61 9.83 18.83
C SER A 705 15.25 9.15 19.02
N PHE A 706 14.34 9.40 18.09
CA PHE A 706 12.94 8.95 18.12
C PHE A 706 12.72 7.46 17.76
N LEU A 707 13.66 6.83 17.05
CA LEU A 707 13.51 5.47 16.53
C LEU A 707 14.48 4.50 17.21
N ASP A 708 13.95 3.41 17.77
CA ASP A 708 14.76 2.29 18.22
C ASP A 708 15.32 1.52 17.00
N SER A 709 16.59 1.10 17.08
CA SER A 709 17.31 0.42 15.99
C SER A 709 16.89 -1.05 15.81
N THR A 710 15.67 -1.40 16.23
CA THR A 710 15.08 -2.75 16.18
C THR A 710 14.06 -2.92 15.05
N TYR A 711 13.56 -1.82 14.49
CA TYR A 711 12.61 -1.83 13.37
C TYR A 711 13.35 -1.87 12.03
N SER A 712 13.36 -3.05 11.42
CA SER A 712 14.08 -3.36 10.17
C SER A 712 13.53 -2.62 8.93
N GLU A 713 14.35 -2.60 7.89
CA GLU A 713 14.32 -1.69 6.73
C GLU A 713 13.23 -2.01 5.68
N ASP A 714 11.94 -1.90 6.03
CA ASP A 714 10.91 -1.86 4.99
C ASP A 714 11.00 -0.54 4.21
N ALA A 715 11.37 -0.63 2.93
CA ALA A 715 11.37 0.48 1.97
C ALA A 715 9.95 0.98 1.64
N ALA A 716 8.92 0.18 1.92
CA ALA A 716 7.51 0.56 1.81
C ALA A 716 7.01 1.46 2.96
N ARG A 717 7.59 1.35 4.16
CA ARG A 717 7.09 2.01 5.38
C ARG A 717 7.70 3.40 5.56
N ASN A 718 7.15 4.37 4.83
CA ASN A 718 7.71 5.72 4.73
C ASN A 718 7.07 6.75 5.68
N CYS A 719 6.10 6.35 6.51
CA CYS A 719 5.43 7.20 7.51
C CYS A 719 5.55 6.58 8.91
N ALA A 720 5.38 7.35 9.98
CA ALA A 720 5.43 6.84 11.35
C ALA A 720 4.15 7.11 12.16
N VAL A 721 3.70 6.10 12.92
CA VAL A 721 2.65 6.25 13.93
C VAL A 721 3.24 6.36 15.33
N TYR A 722 2.64 7.24 16.15
CA TYR A 722 2.94 7.42 17.56
C TYR A 722 1.99 6.60 18.44
N LYS A 723 2.53 5.87 19.42
CA LYS A 723 1.77 5.18 20.47
C LYS A 723 1.87 5.93 21.81
N ALA A 724 0.85 5.78 22.66
CA ALA A 724 0.77 6.37 24.01
C ALA A 724 1.73 5.72 25.05
N ASN A 725 2.91 5.29 24.61
CA ASN A 725 4.01 4.77 25.42
C ASN A 725 5.36 5.30 24.89
N LYS A 726 5.35 6.46 24.21
CA LYS A 726 6.47 7.06 23.47
C LYS A 726 7.11 6.16 22.38
N THR A 727 6.40 5.15 21.88
CA THR A 727 6.92 4.31 20.79
C THR A 727 6.52 4.87 19.42
N LEU A 728 7.51 5.02 18.54
CA LEU A 728 7.35 5.39 17.14
C LEU A 728 7.56 4.18 16.23
N LEU A 729 6.58 3.92 15.35
CA LEU A 729 6.57 2.73 14.50
C LEU A 729 6.50 3.11 13.02
N PRO A 730 7.52 2.77 12.20
CA PRO A 730 7.42 2.84 10.75
C PRO A 730 6.26 1.99 10.23
N THR A 731 5.38 2.62 9.45
CA THR A 731 4.13 2.06 8.93
C THR A 731 3.95 2.51 7.48
N ASP A 732 3.15 1.77 6.70
CA ASP A 732 2.74 2.16 5.36
C ASP A 732 1.90 3.44 5.41
N CYS A 733 2.21 4.43 4.57
CA CYS A 733 1.50 5.70 4.50
C CYS A 733 0.02 5.56 4.09
N ALA A 734 -0.32 4.50 3.34
CA ALA A 734 -1.68 4.20 2.90
C ALA A 734 -2.60 3.75 4.06
N SER A 735 -2.03 3.25 5.15
CA SER A 735 -2.79 2.67 6.27
C SER A 735 -3.60 3.71 7.04
N LYS A 736 -4.77 3.31 7.57
CA LYS A 736 -5.73 4.25 8.15
C LYS A 736 -5.64 4.32 9.67
N HIS A 737 -5.21 5.47 10.21
CA HIS A 737 -5.04 5.71 11.65
C HIS A 737 -5.85 6.91 12.17
N GLU A 738 -5.88 7.04 13.50
CA GLU A 738 -6.23 8.28 14.22
C GLU A 738 -5.07 9.29 14.03
N TRP A 739 -5.21 10.59 14.37
CA TRP A 739 -4.14 11.57 14.10
C TRP A 739 -4.06 12.72 15.11
N ILE A 740 -2.93 13.43 15.13
CA ILE A 740 -2.68 14.56 16.02
C ILE A 740 -2.22 15.75 15.19
N CYS A 741 -2.88 16.91 15.33
CA CYS A 741 -2.43 18.17 14.72
C CYS A 741 -1.70 19.06 15.74
N LYS A 742 -0.80 19.92 15.24
CA LYS A 742 -0.03 20.95 15.97
C LYS A 742 -0.25 22.32 15.34
N ILE A 743 -0.39 23.35 16.16
CA ILE A 743 -0.49 24.76 15.73
C ILE A 743 0.31 25.69 16.65
N PRO A 744 0.96 26.77 16.15
CA PRO A 744 1.67 27.72 17.00
C PRO A 744 0.74 28.46 17.98
N ARG A 745 1.23 28.68 19.21
CA ARG A 745 0.43 29.23 20.31
C ARG A 745 0.05 30.69 20.08
N GLY A 746 -1.25 30.95 20.04
CA GLY A 746 -1.81 32.28 19.80
C GLY A 746 -2.18 32.57 18.34
N VAL A 747 -1.97 31.61 17.44
CA VAL A 747 -2.65 31.53 16.14
C VAL A 747 -4.08 31.05 16.37
N ILE A 748 -5.03 31.60 15.61
CA ILE A 748 -6.41 31.12 15.57
C ILE A 748 -6.49 30.13 14.40
N PRO A 749 -6.95 28.88 14.60
CA PRO A 749 -7.12 27.93 13.51
C PRO A 749 -8.04 28.50 12.43
N THR A 750 -7.75 28.22 11.16
CA THR A 750 -8.75 28.44 10.10
C THR A 750 -9.88 27.44 10.27
N PHE A 751 -11.09 27.85 9.93
CA PHE A 751 -12.26 26.99 9.91
C PHE A 751 -12.80 27.01 8.49
N PRO A 752 -12.67 25.91 7.74
CA PRO A 752 -13.25 25.81 6.40
C PRO A 752 -14.77 26.00 6.42
N ASP A 753 -15.37 26.39 5.30
CA ASP A 753 -16.83 26.60 5.20
C ASP A 753 -17.64 25.32 5.54
N TRP A 754 -17.05 24.13 5.34
CA TRP A 754 -17.64 22.84 5.73
C TRP A 754 -17.57 22.56 7.24
N TYR A 755 -16.83 23.37 7.99
CA TYR A 755 -16.66 23.32 9.45
C TYR A 755 -17.44 24.44 10.17
N GLU A 756 -17.70 25.58 9.52
CA GLU A 756 -18.57 26.63 10.07
C GLU A 756 -20.07 26.22 10.03
N TYR A 757 -20.75 26.40 11.16
CA TYR A 757 -22.13 25.94 11.31
C TYR A 757 -23.15 26.90 10.64
N GLY A 758 -23.80 26.43 9.57
CA GLY A 758 -25.24 26.72 9.37
C GLY A 758 -25.69 27.62 8.21
N LEU A 759 -24.85 27.94 7.22
CA LEU A 759 -25.30 28.59 5.97
C LEU A 759 -25.57 27.57 4.86
N TRP A 760 -26.59 27.83 4.03
CA TRP A 760 -27.02 26.92 2.96
C TRP A 760 -26.38 27.34 1.63
N GLY A 761 -25.40 26.56 1.15
CA GLY A 761 -24.83 26.69 -0.19
C GLY A 761 -25.51 25.77 -1.22
N THR A 762 -25.23 26.00 -2.51
CA THR A 762 -25.63 25.14 -3.62
C THR A 762 -24.39 24.71 -4.41
N GLU A 763 -24.19 23.41 -4.58
CA GLU A 763 -23.05 22.82 -5.30
C GLU A 763 -23.44 21.59 -6.12
N ASP A 764 -22.53 21.15 -7.00
CA ASP A 764 -22.69 19.94 -7.80
C ASP A 764 -22.57 18.67 -6.94
N CYS A 765 -23.58 17.79 -7.01
CA CYS A 765 -23.66 16.55 -6.26
C CYS A 765 -22.61 15.48 -6.64
N SER A 766 -21.73 15.75 -7.60
CA SER A 766 -20.53 14.94 -7.90
C SER A 766 -19.27 15.38 -7.13
N VAL A 767 -19.37 16.41 -6.28
CA VAL A 767 -18.32 16.85 -5.34
C VAL A 767 -18.46 16.10 -4.00
N SER A 768 -17.34 15.61 -3.46
CA SER A 768 -17.32 14.94 -2.15
C SER A 768 -17.43 15.96 -1.02
N MET A 769 -18.55 15.95 -0.29
CA MET A 769 -18.85 16.89 0.80
C MET A 769 -19.22 16.15 2.10
N PRO A 770 -18.88 16.69 3.29
CA PRO A 770 -19.35 16.14 4.56
C PRO A 770 -20.88 16.15 4.66
N SER A 771 -21.48 15.06 5.15
CA SER A 771 -22.93 14.94 5.32
C SER A 771 -23.34 14.83 6.79
N ILE A 772 -24.39 15.55 7.18
CA ILE A 772 -24.98 15.46 8.52
C ILE A 772 -26.19 14.54 8.48
N CYS A 773 -26.07 13.36 9.09
CA CYS A 773 -27.17 12.41 9.23
C CYS A 773 -27.94 12.64 10.53
N LYS A 774 -29.24 13.01 10.44
CA LYS A 774 -30.14 13.10 11.59
C LYS A 774 -30.60 11.70 12.02
N ARG A 775 -30.44 11.36 13.30
CA ARG A 775 -31.12 10.22 13.95
C ARG A 775 -32.16 10.75 14.94
N GLU A 776 -33.39 10.25 14.85
CA GLU A 776 -34.39 10.48 15.90
C GLU A 776 -34.26 9.38 16.98
N GLU A 777 -34.22 9.83 18.24
CA GLU A 777 -34.20 9.06 19.49
C GLU A 777 -32.87 8.43 19.99
N MET A 778 -32.84 8.22 21.31
CA MET A 778 -31.68 7.83 22.14
C MET A 778 -31.76 6.40 22.66
N TRP A 779 -30.60 5.86 23.01
CA TRP A 779 -30.38 4.51 23.55
C TRP A 779 -31.21 4.19 24.79
N VAL A 780 -31.75 2.96 24.84
CA VAL A 780 -32.10 2.29 26.10
C VAL A 780 -30.84 1.60 26.63
N ILE A 781 -30.38 1.99 27.81
CA ILE A 781 -29.35 1.26 28.55
C ILE A 781 -29.93 -0.11 28.93
N GLU A 782 -29.27 -1.21 28.53
CA GLU A 782 -29.66 -2.56 28.93
C GLU A 782 -29.57 -2.72 30.45
N LYS A 783 -30.72 -2.59 31.13
CA LYS A 783 -30.87 -3.12 32.49
C LYS A 783 -30.86 -4.64 32.39
N LYS A 784 -29.77 -5.24 32.88
CA LYS A 784 -29.61 -6.69 33.09
C LYS A 784 -30.85 -7.26 33.78
N LYS A 785 -31.75 -7.89 33.02
CA LYS A 785 -32.94 -8.54 33.58
C LYS A 785 -32.51 -9.78 34.38
N PRO A 786 -33.19 -10.11 35.49
CA PRO A 786 -32.98 -11.39 36.16
C PRO A 786 -33.35 -12.55 35.22
N PRO A 787 -32.73 -13.73 35.36
CA PRO A 787 -33.00 -14.87 34.49
C PRO A 787 -34.46 -15.30 34.63
N LEU A 788 -35.23 -15.14 33.55
CA LEU A 788 -36.55 -15.75 33.40
C LEU A 788 -36.37 -17.24 33.07
N PRO A 789 -37.25 -18.14 33.58
CA PRO A 789 -37.09 -19.58 33.40
C PRO A 789 -37.12 -19.98 31.92
N HIS A 790 -36.39 -21.05 31.61
CA HIS A 790 -36.41 -21.68 30.29
C HIS A 790 -37.80 -22.24 29.99
N GLY A 791 -38.42 -21.74 28.91
CA GLY A 791 -39.54 -22.41 28.27
C GLY A 791 -39.06 -23.53 27.36
N THR A 792 -39.98 -24.38 26.92
CA THR A 792 -39.67 -25.44 25.93
C THR A 792 -40.13 -25.00 24.55
N CYS A 793 -39.42 -25.43 23.50
CA CYS A 793 -39.88 -25.26 22.12
C CYS A 793 -40.66 -26.51 21.68
N PRO A 794 -41.81 -26.35 20.98
CA PRO A 794 -42.57 -27.48 20.45
C PRO A 794 -41.76 -28.36 19.49
N LYS A 795 -42.14 -29.63 19.40
CA LYS A 795 -41.43 -30.65 18.60
C LYS A 795 -41.24 -30.19 17.14
N GLY A 796 -39.99 -30.13 16.68
CA GLY A 796 -39.61 -29.65 15.35
C GLY A 796 -39.17 -28.19 15.29
N TRP A 797 -39.16 -27.47 16.42
CA TRP A 797 -38.61 -26.13 16.56
C TRP A 797 -37.24 -26.14 17.25
N LEU A 798 -36.34 -25.28 16.80
CA LEU A 798 -34.98 -25.11 17.28
C LEU A 798 -34.94 -23.98 18.33
N TYR A 799 -34.47 -24.27 19.55
CA TYR A 799 -34.32 -23.26 20.61
C TYR A 799 -33.01 -22.47 20.46
N PHE A 800 -33.10 -21.14 20.45
CA PHE A 800 -31.94 -20.25 20.50
C PHE A 800 -32.33 -18.88 21.10
N ASN A 801 -31.55 -18.38 22.08
CA ASN A 801 -31.76 -17.08 22.75
C ASN A 801 -33.22 -16.77 23.16
N HIS A 802 -33.90 -17.71 23.80
CA HIS A 802 -35.31 -17.62 24.25
C HIS A 802 -36.36 -17.52 23.12
N LYS A 803 -35.95 -17.57 21.85
CA LYS A 803 -36.79 -17.78 20.68
C LYS A 803 -36.78 -19.27 20.27
N CYS A 804 -37.85 -19.67 19.59
CA CYS A 804 -37.96 -20.92 18.87
C CYS A 804 -37.99 -20.58 17.37
N PHE A 805 -37.14 -21.24 16.58
CA PHE A 805 -37.06 -21.08 15.13
C PHE A 805 -37.49 -22.37 14.42
N GLN A 806 -38.18 -22.26 13.28
CA GLN A 806 -38.46 -23.40 12.41
C GLN A 806 -38.12 -23.04 10.97
N VAL A 807 -37.11 -23.73 10.41
CA VAL A 807 -36.77 -23.67 8.98
C VAL A 807 -37.72 -24.60 8.23
N TRP A 808 -38.38 -24.09 7.20
CA TRP A 808 -39.33 -24.85 6.40
C TRP A 808 -38.95 -24.78 4.92
N ILE A 809 -38.40 -25.90 4.42
CA ILE A 809 -38.02 -26.13 3.03
C ILE A 809 -38.60 -27.49 2.62
N PRO A 810 -39.70 -27.53 1.85
CA PRO A 810 -40.35 -28.76 1.43
C PRO A 810 -39.55 -29.45 0.32
N LYS A 811 -39.69 -30.78 0.21
CA LYS A 811 -39.06 -31.54 -0.89
C LYS A 811 -39.88 -31.53 -2.19
N ASP A 812 -41.16 -31.18 -2.11
CA ASP A 812 -42.01 -30.97 -3.28
C ASP A 812 -42.11 -29.47 -3.55
N PRO A 813 -41.65 -28.97 -4.72
CA PRO A 813 -41.74 -27.56 -5.06
C PRO A 813 -43.17 -27.00 -5.02
N ARG A 814 -44.20 -27.84 -5.16
CA ARG A 814 -45.61 -27.42 -5.12
C ARG A 814 -46.11 -27.04 -3.73
N GLU A 815 -45.34 -27.30 -2.68
CA GLU A 815 -45.70 -26.90 -1.31
C GLU A 815 -45.13 -25.51 -0.94
N LEU A 816 -44.11 -25.03 -1.67
CA LEU A 816 -43.47 -23.71 -1.52
C LEU A 816 -44.52 -22.58 -1.58
N LYS A 817 -44.19 -21.42 -0.99
CA LYS A 817 -45.18 -20.36 -0.74
C LYS A 817 -44.67 -18.98 -1.13
N THR A 818 -45.59 -18.13 -1.57
CA THR A 818 -45.41 -16.68 -1.58
C THR A 818 -45.06 -16.18 -0.17
N TRP A 819 -44.44 -14.99 -0.10
CA TRP A 819 -44.13 -14.36 1.18
C TRP A 819 -45.39 -14.23 2.08
N ALA A 820 -46.54 -13.92 1.49
CA ALA A 820 -47.81 -13.81 2.21
C ALA A 820 -48.25 -15.16 2.77
N GLY A 821 -48.27 -16.22 1.94
CA GLY A 821 -48.61 -17.57 2.40
C GLY A 821 -47.63 -18.15 3.41
N ALA A 822 -46.36 -17.72 3.38
CA ALA A 822 -45.35 -18.06 4.38
C ALA A 822 -45.62 -17.36 5.73
N GLN A 823 -45.97 -16.07 5.71
CA GLN A 823 -46.37 -15.32 6.91
C GLN A 823 -47.64 -15.91 7.54
N ASP A 824 -48.68 -16.21 6.74
CA ASP A 824 -49.93 -16.81 7.22
C ASP A 824 -49.66 -18.19 7.85
N PHE A 825 -48.81 -19.02 7.22
CA PHE A 825 -48.39 -20.30 7.79
C PHE A 825 -47.67 -20.15 9.14
N CYS A 826 -46.76 -19.18 9.28
CA CYS A 826 -46.09 -18.94 10.56
C CYS A 826 -47.08 -18.47 11.64
N VAL A 827 -48.08 -17.64 11.29
CA VAL A 827 -49.15 -17.21 12.19
C VAL A 827 -50.02 -18.40 12.63
N ASP A 828 -50.39 -19.30 11.73
CA ASP A 828 -51.10 -20.56 12.04
C ASP A 828 -50.31 -21.48 12.99
N LYS A 829 -48.98 -21.33 13.08
CA LYS A 829 -48.12 -22.05 14.04
C LYS A 829 -47.85 -21.30 15.35
N GLY A 830 -48.54 -20.17 15.56
CA GLY A 830 -48.38 -19.32 16.74
C GLY A 830 -47.11 -18.47 16.73
N GLY A 831 -46.64 -18.07 15.56
CA GLY A 831 -45.42 -17.28 15.36
C GLY A 831 -45.55 -16.24 14.23
N THR A 832 -44.42 -15.80 13.71
CA THR A 832 -44.32 -14.92 12.53
C THR A 832 -43.17 -15.39 11.62
N LEU A 833 -43.01 -14.82 10.43
CA LEU A 833 -41.72 -14.90 9.74
C LEU A 833 -40.61 -14.33 10.65
N VAL A 834 -39.40 -14.86 10.48
CA VAL A 834 -38.25 -14.56 11.35
C VAL A 834 -37.84 -13.09 11.29
N SER A 835 -37.49 -12.55 12.47
CA SER A 835 -36.98 -11.20 12.67
C SER A 835 -35.58 -11.29 13.27
N ILE A 836 -34.56 -10.94 12.50
CA ILE A 836 -33.17 -11.18 12.86
C ILE A 836 -32.62 -9.97 13.62
N GLU A 837 -32.46 -10.11 14.93
CA GLU A 837 -32.11 -9.02 15.84
C GLU A 837 -30.62 -8.97 16.20
N SER A 838 -29.82 -9.98 15.79
CA SER A 838 -28.38 -10.01 16.05
C SER A 838 -27.60 -10.89 15.07
N GLU A 839 -26.28 -10.66 15.01
CA GLU A 839 -25.32 -11.51 14.28
C GLU A 839 -25.36 -12.98 14.74
N LEU A 840 -25.64 -13.22 16.03
CA LEU A 840 -25.78 -14.56 16.59
C LEU A 840 -27.04 -15.28 16.08
N GLU A 841 -28.16 -14.57 15.94
CA GLU A 841 -29.38 -15.12 15.33
C GLU A 841 -29.16 -15.39 13.83
N GLN A 842 -28.48 -14.48 13.13
CA GLN A 842 -28.09 -14.68 11.73
C GLN A 842 -27.23 -15.93 11.56
N ALA A 843 -26.16 -16.07 12.35
CA ALA A 843 -25.28 -17.25 12.32
C ALA A 843 -26.07 -18.53 12.63
N PHE A 844 -26.93 -18.52 13.65
CA PHE A 844 -27.76 -19.68 13.99
C PHE A 844 -28.69 -20.11 12.85
N ILE A 845 -29.31 -19.17 12.14
CA ILE A 845 -30.15 -19.49 10.98
C ILE A 845 -29.28 -20.01 9.83
N THR A 846 -28.18 -19.33 9.49
CA THR A 846 -27.26 -19.73 8.41
C THR A 846 -26.76 -21.17 8.60
N MET A 847 -26.28 -21.55 9.79
CA MET A 847 -25.77 -22.90 10.01
C MET A 847 -26.84 -24.00 9.87
N ASN A 848 -28.12 -23.68 10.10
CA ASN A 848 -29.24 -24.61 9.93
C ASN A 848 -29.77 -24.67 8.47
N LEU A 849 -29.24 -23.84 7.57
CA LEU A 849 -29.43 -23.94 6.12
C LEU A 849 -28.33 -24.81 5.44
N PHE A 850 -27.38 -25.36 6.20
CA PHE A 850 -26.32 -26.21 5.65
C PHE A 850 -26.89 -27.40 4.85
N GLY A 851 -26.39 -27.57 3.62
CA GLY A 851 -26.87 -28.60 2.68
C GLY A 851 -28.16 -28.25 1.93
N GLN A 852 -28.72 -27.04 2.11
CA GLN A 852 -29.89 -26.55 1.37
C GLN A 852 -29.47 -25.58 0.27
N THR A 853 -30.06 -25.71 -0.92
CA THR A 853 -29.83 -24.81 -2.07
C THR A 853 -31.02 -23.87 -2.33
N THR A 854 -32.06 -23.94 -1.50
CA THR A 854 -33.29 -23.16 -1.66
C THR A 854 -33.23 -21.94 -0.74
N ASN A 855 -33.39 -20.75 -1.30
CA ASN A 855 -33.46 -19.51 -0.51
C ASN A 855 -34.71 -19.49 0.38
N VAL A 856 -34.68 -18.71 1.45
CA VAL A 856 -35.76 -18.67 2.45
C VAL A 856 -36.28 -17.26 2.70
N TRP A 857 -37.60 -17.06 2.69
CA TRP A 857 -38.23 -15.79 3.07
C TRP A 857 -37.95 -15.42 4.53
N ILE A 858 -37.72 -14.13 4.77
CA ILE A 858 -37.58 -13.52 6.10
C ILE A 858 -38.63 -12.41 6.31
N GLY A 859 -38.83 -11.99 7.55
CA GLY A 859 -39.95 -11.13 7.97
C GLY A 859 -39.84 -9.64 7.62
N LEU A 860 -39.37 -9.27 6.42
CA LEU A 860 -39.15 -7.89 6.01
C LEU A 860 -39.69 -7.59 4.59
N LYS A 861 -40.18 -6.37 4.37
CA LYS A 861 -40.70 -5.87 3.07
C LYS A 861 -40.03 -4.57 2.67
N SER A 862 -39.92 -4.31 1.37
CA SER A 862 -39.30 -3.08 0.84
C SER A 862 -40.06 -1.81 1.25
N ASP A 863 -41.39 -1.82 1.11
CA ASP A 863 -42.31 -0.71 1.46
C ASP A 863 -42.20 -0.24 2.92
N ASN A 864 -41.66 -1.08 3.82
CA ASN A 864 -41.41 -0.76 5.22
C ASN A 864 -40.20 -1.53 5.76
N HIS A 865 -39.04 -1.29 5.15
CA HIS A 865 -37.77 -1.96 5.47
C HIS A 865 -37.17 -1.57 6.84
N GLN A 866 -37.80 -0.65 7.58
CA GLN A 866 -37.33 -0.18 8.89
C GLN A 866 -37.90 -0.98 10.06
N THR A 867 -38.98 -1.75 9.85
CA THR A 867 -39.60 -2.58 10.90
C THR A 867 -39.86 -4.00 10.43
N TRP A 868 -39.52 -4.97 11.26
CA TRP A 868 -39.86 -6.38 11.06
C TRP A 868 -41.37 -6.63 11.18
N VAL A 869 -41.85 -7.77 10.66
CA VAL A 869 -43.25 -8.22 10.83
C VAL A 869 -43.72 -8.29 12.29
N ASN A 870 -42.80 -8.52 13.24
CA ASN A 870 -43.10 -8.53 14.66
C ASN A 870 -43.21 -7.11 15.29
N ARG A 871 -43.16 -6.05 14.47
CA ARG A 871 -43.22 -4.62 14.82
C ARG A 871 -42.01 -4.06 15.56
N LYS A 872 -40.92 -4.81 15.70
CA LYS A 872 -39.64 -4.27 16.20
C LYS A 872 -38.90 -3.49 15.10
N PRO A 873 -38.09 -2.48 15.45
CA PRO A 873 -37.17 -1.85 14.50
C PRO A 873 -36.09 -2.84 14.04
N VAL A 874 -35.56 -2.64 12.84
CA VAL A 874 -34.41 -3.38 12.32
C VAL A 874 -33.12 -2.84 12.94
N VAL A 875 -32.53 -3.62 13.86
CA VAL A 875 -31.29 -3.25 14.60
C VAL A 875 -30.02 -3.94 14.09
N TYR A 876 -30.18 -4.93 13.21
CA TYR A 876 -29.12 -5.70 12.57
C TYR A 876 -29.45 -5.86 11.08
N SER A 877 -28.45 -5.91 10.20
CA SER A 877 -28.64 -6.06 8.76
C SER A 877 -27.47 -6.81 8.10
N ASN A 878 -27.78 -7.71 7.16
CA ASN A 878 -26.78 -8.51 6.45
C ASN A 878 -27.03 -8.55 4.92
N TRP A 879 -27.24 -7.40 4.29
CA TRP A 879 -27.51 -7.29 2.85
C TRP A 879 -26.34 -7.75 1.97
N SER A 880 -26.65 -8.23 0.76
CA SER A 880 -25.63 -8.51 -0.27
C SER A 880 -25.07 -7.21 -0.87
N PRO A 881 -23.75 -7.10 -1.16
CA PRO A 881 -23.15 -5.84 -1.64
C PRO A 881 -23.65 -5.34 -3.00
N SER A 882 -24.17 -6.24 -3.85
CA SER A 882 -24.28 -5.98 -5.30
C SER A 882 -25.37 -4.99 -5.72
N ASP A 883 -26.47 -4.84 -4.95
CA ASP A 883 -27.71 -4.24 -5.47
C ASP A 883 -28.51 -3.37 -4.46
N VAL A 884 -27.86 -2.72 -3.49
CA VAL A 884 -28.52 -1.59 -2.78
C VAL A 884 -28.65 -0.36 -3.69
N ILE A 885 -27.85 -0.31 -4.78
CA ILE A 885 -27.83 0.78 -5.78
C ILE A 885 -28.45 0.31 -7.11
N ASN A 886 -29.68 -0.19 -7.09
CA ASN A 886 -30.59 -0.17 -8.25
C ASN A 886 -32.04 -0.52 -7.86
N ILE A 887 -32.66 0.28 -7.00
CA ILE A 887 -34.12 0.46 -7.13
C ILE A 887 -34.31 1.18 -8.46
N PRO A 888 -34.89 0.55 -9.50
CA PRO A 888 -34.81 1.12 -10.84
C PRO A 888 -35.80 2.27 -10.94
N ASN A 889 -35.29 3.50 -10.81
CA ASN A 889 -36.03 4.72 -11.12
C ASN A 889 -36.08 4.88 -12.66
N TYR A 890 -36.57 3.83 -13.35
CA TYR A 890 -36.79 3.80 -14.79
C TYR A 890 -37.94 4.73 -15.13
N ASN A 891 -37.59 6.01 -15.28
CA ASN A 891 -38.46 7.06 -15.75
C ASN A 891 -38.73 6.88 -17.25
N THR A 892 -39.44 5.80 -17.59
CA THR A 892 -39.94 5.50 -18.93
C THR A 892 -41.46 5.59 -18.91
N SER A 893 -42.00 6.38 -19.84
CA SER A 893 -43.37 6.91 -19.83
C SER A 893 -44.44 5.90 -20.25
N LYS A 894 -44.43 4.69 -19.69
CA LYS A 894 -45.49 3.68 -19.84
C LYS A 894 -45.79 2.96 -18.52
N MET A 895 -47.00 3.16 -18.02
CA MET A 895 -47.54 2.50 -16.83
C MET A 895 -47.27 0.98 -16.83
N LYS A 896 -46.50 0.51 -15.85
CA LYS A 896 -46.52 -0.88 -15.37
C LYS A 896 -46.58 -0.88 -13.84
N LYS A 897 -47.21 -1.91 -13.28
CA LYS A 897 -47.54 -2.04 -11.86
C LYS A 897 -46.30 -1.91 -10.96
N HIS A 898 -46.45 -1.27 -9.80
CA HIS A 898 -45.60 -1.58 -8.64
C HIS A 898 -45.71 -3.08 -8.35
N VAL A 899 -44.57 -3.78 -8.34
CA VAL A 899 -44.46 -5.16 -7.87
C VAL A 899 -43.93 -5.08 -6.44
N PRO A 900 -44.64 -5.62 -5.43
CA PRO A 900 -44.18 -5.56 -4.05
C PRO A 900 -42.95 -6.45 -3.87
N LEU A 901 -41.92 -5.90 -3.22
CA LEU A 901 -40.65 -6.61 -2.96
C LEU A 901 -40.54 -7.04 -1.49
N CYS A 902 -40.12 -8.28 -1.29
CA CYS A 902 -39.99 -8.94 0.00
C CYS A 902 -38.57 -9.48 0.21
N ALA A 903 -38.11 -9.52 1.46
CA ALA A 903 -36.76 -9.93 1.76
C ALA A 903 -36.63 -11.45 1.92
N LEU A 904 -35.59 -12.02 1.34
CA LEU A 904 -35.18 -13.41 1.50
C LEU A 904 -33.70 -13.51 1.93
N MET A 905 -33.33 -14.64 2.50
CA MET A 905 -31.95 -15.02 2.81
C MET A 905 -31.46 -16.03 1.77
N LEU A 906 -30.28 -15.79 1.22
CA LEU A 906 -29.67 -16.61 0.17
C LEU A 906 -29.01 -17.87 0.75
N SER A 907 -29.36 -19.04 0.22
CA SER A 907 -28.76 -20.34 0.58
C SER A 907 -27.92 -20.87 -0.59
N SER A 908 -26.85 -20.15 -0.90
CA SER A 908 -25.93 -20.48 -1.99
C SER A 908 -24.70 -21.26 -1.51
N SER A 909 -24.09 -22.03 -2.41
CA SER A 909 -22.72 -22.56 -2.28
C SER A 909 -21.65 -21.47 -2.35
N ASN A 910 -21.99 -20.29 -2.86
CA ASN A 910 -21.10 -19.15 -2.99
C ASN A 910 -21.10 -18.29 -1.71
N PHE A 911 -19.97 -18.30 -1.00
CA PHE A 911 -19.82 -17.71 0.34
C PHE A 911 -20.06 -16.19 0.39
N HIS A 912 -19.89 -15.45 -0.72
CA HIS A 912 -20.22 -14.03 -0.79
C HIS A 912 -21.73 -13.76 -0.61
N PHE A 913 -22.57 -14.75 -0.94
CA PHE A 913 -24.03 -14.67 -0.90
C PHE A 913 -24.64 -15.49 0.24
N THR A 914 -24.02 -16.59 0.67
CA THR A 914 -24.55 -17.46 1.75
C THR A 914 -24.93 -16.66 3.00
N GLY A 915 -26.20 -16.72 3.41
CA GLY A 915 -26.72 -16.00 4.58
C GLY A 915 -26.97 -14.50 4.37
N LYS A 916 -26.63 -13.93 3.21
CA LYS A 916 -26.93 -12.53 2.86
C LYS A 916 -28.40 -12.34 2.52
N TRP A 917 -28.89 -11.12 2.74
CA TRP A 917 -30.27 -10.73 2.46
C TRP A 917 -30.38 -10.10 1.07
N TYR A 918 -31.51 -10.34 0.41
CA TYR A 918 -31.84 -9.88 -0.93
C TYR A 918 -33.35 -9.60 -1.05
N PHE A 919 -33.76 -8.69 -1.93
CA PHE A 919 -35.17 -8.37 -2.18
C PHE A 919 -35.63 -9.01 -3.50
N ASP A 920 -36.75 -9.73 -3.49
CA ASP A 920 -37.38 -10.30 -4.69
C ASP A 920 -38.91 -10.14 -4.65
N ASP A 921 -39.60 -10.41 -5.77
CA ASP A 921 -41.05 -10.34 -5.92
C ASP A 921 -41.76 -11.23 -4.88
N CYS A 922 -42.52 -10.59 -3.99
CA CYS A 922 -43.30 -11.26 -2.93
C CYS A 922 -44.25 -12.36 -3.46
N GLY A 923 -44.62 -12.30 -4.74
CA GLY A 923 -45.52 -13.22 -5.43
C GLY A 923 -44.87 -14.48 -6.00
N LYS A 924 -43.55 -14.65 -5.92
CA LYS A 924 -42.87 -15.90 -6.30
C LYS A 924 -43.14 -17.02 -5.29
N GLU A 925 -43.32 -18.24 -5.80
CA GLU A 925 -43.53 -19.47 -5.01
C GLU A 925 -42.31 -20.40 -5.07
N ASP A 926 -41.10 -19.85 -5.25
CA ASP A 926 -39.87 -20.63 -5.47
C ASP A 926 -39.02 -20.83 -4.19
N TYR A 927 -39.49 -20.37 -3.02
CA TYR A 927 -38.69 -20.23 -1.81
C TYR A 927 -39.28 -20.92 -0.58
N GLY A 928 -38.40 -21.41 0.29
CA GLY A 928 -38.75 -21.83 1.64
C GLY A 928 -38.96 -20.62 2.55
N PHE A 929 -39.08 -20.84 3.86
CA PHE A 929 -39.19 -19.74 4.83
C PHE A 929 -38.76 -20.16 6.23
N VAL A 930 -38.49 -19.17 7.09
CA VAL A 930 -38.15 -19.39 8.50
C VAL A 930 -39.18 -18.71 9.38
N CYS A 931 -39.82 -19.47 10.26
CA CYS A 931 -40.72 -18.94 11.29
C CYS A 931 -39.98 -18.71 12.62
N GLU A 932 -40.33 -17.65 13.34
CA GLU A 932 -39.96 -17.42 14.75
C GLU A 932 -41.19 -17.46 15.66
N LYS A 933 -40.99 -17.84 16.92
CA LYS A 933 -41.90 -17.54 18.03
C LYS A 933 -41.17 -17.50 19.36
N MET A 934 -41.81 -16.95 20.39
CA MET A 934 -41.29 -16.96 21.75
C MET A 934 -41.45 -18.35 22.38
N GLN A 935 -40.58 -18.67 23.36
CA GLN A 935 -40.69 -19.88 24.17
C GLN A 935 -42.06 -19.95 24.90
N ASP A 936 -42.64 -21.16 25.00
CA ASP A 936 -43.87 -21.37 25.77
C ASP A 936 -43.59 -21.20 27.28
N THR A 937 -44.47 -20.52 28.02
CA THR A 937 -44.31 -20.36 29.48
C THR A 937 -44.42 -21.73 30.17
N PRO A 938 -43.41 -22.17 30.94
CA PRO A 938 -43.45 -23.49 31.55
C PRO A 938 -44.48 -23.55 32.69
N GLU A 939 -45.53 -24.35 32.53
CA GLU A 939 -46.50 -24.66 33.60
C GLU A 939 -45.90 -25.47 34.76
N TYR A 940 -44.62 -25.89 34.64
CA TYR A 940 -43.90 -26.60 35.70
C TYR A 940 -42.51 -26.01 35.93
N ARG A 941 -42.19 -25.69 37.19
CA ARG A 941 -40.82 -25.37 37.60
C ARG A 941 -39.97 -26.64 37.58
N ALA A 942 -39.25 -26.87 36.49
CA ALA A 942 -38.08 -27.75 36.52
C ALA A 942 -36.93 -27.05 37.28
N ASN A 943 -36.17 -27.81 38.07
CA ASN A 943 -34.98 -27.28 38.75
C ASN A 943 -33.90 -26.94 37.72
N VAL A 944 -33.53 -25.67 37.63
CA VAL A 944 -32.46 -25.20 36.74
C VAL A 944 -31.11 -25.52 37.40
N SER A 945 -30.56 -26.70 37.09
CA SER A 945 -29.19 -27.09 37.47
C SER A 945 -28.44 -27.89 36.39
N GLU A 946 -29.01 -28.07 35.20
CA GLU A 946 -28.31 -28.68 34.05
C GLU A 946 -28.29 -27.72 32.87
N MET A 947 -27.42 -26.71 32.95
CA MET A 947 -26.89 -26.06 31.77
C MET A 947 -25.81 -27.00 31.22
N HIS A 948 -26.16 -27.85 30.25
CA HIS A 948 -25.22 -28.79 29.66
C HIS A 948 -23.99 -28.03 29.12
N SER A 949 -22.80 -28.36 29.64
CA SER A 949 -21.54 -27.82 29.16
C SER A 949 -21.36 -28.15 27.68
N VAL A 950 -20.83 -27.21 26.90
CA VAL A 950 -20.48 -27.48 25.49
C VAL A 950 -19.57 -28.70 25.43
N PRO A 951 -19.92 -29.78 24.70
CA PRO A 951 -19.07 -30.95 24.60
C PRO A 951 -17.72 -30.61 23.97
N ASN A 952 -16.63 -31.17 24.51
CA ASN A 952 -15.27 -30.97 23.99
C ASN A 952 -15.09 -31.50 22.55
N THR A 953 -16.02 -32.31 22.05
CA THR A 953 -16.06 -32.80 20.66
C THR A 953 -17.42 -32.47 20.06
N LEU A 954 -17.43 -31.84 18.89
CA LEU A 954 -18.63 -31.44 18.15
C LEU A 954 -18.55 -31.93 16.70
N GLU A 955 -19.69 -32.17 16.06
CA GLU A 955 -19.75 -32.58 14.65
C GLU A 955 -20.61 -31.61 13.85
N PHE A 956 -20.09 -31.17 12.70
CA PHE A 956 -20.80 -30.30 11.76
C PHE A 956 -20.27 -30.52 10.33
N GLY A 957 -21.16 -30.73 9.36
CA GLY A 957 -20.80 -30.80 7.94
C GLY A 957 -19.71 -31.83 7.57
N ASN A 958 -19.80 -33.06 8.10
CA ASN A 958 -18.78 -34.11 7.97
C ASN A 958 -17.39 -33.77 8.56
N ARG A 959 -17.24 -32.66 9.30
CA ARG A 959 -16.04 -32.33 10.09
C ARG A 959 -16.31 -32.58 11.57
N THR A 960 -15.33 -33.16 12.26
CA THR A 960 -15.33 -33.31 13.73
C THR A 960 -14.41 -32.26 14.33
N TYR A 961 -14.96 -31.36 15.13
CA TYR A 961 -14.23 -30.31 15.84
C TYR A 961 -13.93 -30.74 17.28
N LYS A 962 -12.73 -30.38 17.79
CA LYS A 962 -12.33 -30.59 19.19
C LYS A 962 -12.00 -29.24 19.82
N ILE A 963 -12.56 -28.94 20.98
CA ILE A 963 -12.32 -27.70 21.72
C ILE A 963 -11.32 -28.00 22.84
N ILE A 964 -10.25 -27.20 22.91
CA ILE A 964 -9.22 -27.32 23.95
C ILE A 964 -9.31 -26.11 24.87
N HIS A 965 -9.40 -26.35 26.17
CA HIS A 965 -9.49 -25.34 27.23
C HIS A 965 -8.20 -25.29 28.04
N ALA A 966 -7.31 -24.34 27.73
CA ALA A 966 -6.14 -23.98 28.55
C ALA A 966 -5.48 -22.71 27.99
N ASN A 967 -4.80 -21.95 28.84
CA ASN A 967 -4.00 -20.80 28.42
C ASN A 967 -2.77 -21.26 27.62
N MET A 968 -2.71 -20.93 26.34
CA MET A 968 -1.65 -21.41 25.44
C MET A 968 -1.31 -20.43 24.32
N THR A 969 -0.08 -20.55 23.81
CA THR A 969 0.39 -19.89 22.58
C THR A 969 -0.11 -20.63 21.35
N TRP A 970 -0.11 -19.99 20.18
CA TRP A 970 -0.57 -20.62 18.93
C TRP A 970 0.23 -21.90 18.60
N TYR A 971 1.55 -21.87 18.80
CA TYR A 971 2.43 -23.03 18.63
C TYR A 971 2.04 -24.20 19.56
N THR A 972 1.69 -23.88 20.82
CA THR A 972 1.27 -24.88 21.82
C THR A 972 -0.12 -25.43 21.51
N ALA A 973 -1.03 -24.57 21.01
CA ALA A 973 -2.34 -24.93 20.52
C ALA A 973 -2.26 -25.94 19.37
N ARG A 974 -1.48 -25.65 18.33
CA ARG A 974 -1.26 -26.55 17.19
C ARG A 974 -0.70 -27.90 17.63
N ARG A 975 0.32 -27.90 18.50
CA ARG A 975 0.88 -29.13 19.06
C ARG A 975 -0.16 -29.93 19.87
N THR A 976 -1.04 -29.26 20.62
CA THR A 976 -2.04 -29.96 21.43
C THR A 976 -3.17 -30.52 20.56
N CYS A 977 -3.56 -29.85 19.48
CA CYS A 977 -4.41 -30.44 18.44
C CYS A 977 -3.76 -31.72 17.87
N LEU A 978 -2.49 -31.65 17.44
CA LEU A 978 -1.76 -32.76 16.83
C LEU A 978 -1.66 -33.98 17.77
N MET A 979 -1.39 -33.75 19.07
CA MET A 979 -1.41 -34.83 20.08
C MET A 979 -2.78 -35.51 20.25
N HIS A 980 -3.87 -34.85 19.86
CA HIS A 980 -5.23 -35.40 19.85
C HIS A 980 -5.65 -35.93 18.48
N GLY A 981 -4.73 -36.09 17.51
CA GLY A 981 -5.04 -36.55 16.16
C GLY A 981 -5.94 -35.58 15.38
N ALA A 982 -5.67 -34.29 15.52
CA ALA A 982 -6.41 -33.18 14.91
C ALA A 982 -5.44 -32.05 14.53
N GLU A 983 -5.87 -31.11 13.69
CA GLU A 983 -5.11 -29.90 13.37
C GLU A 983 -5.91 -28.65 13.78
N LEU A 984 -5.30 -27.46 13.82
CA LEU A 984 -6.04 -26.23 14.16
C LEU A 984 -7.09 -25.94 13.08
N ALA A 985 -8.29 -25.56 13.50
CA ALA A 985 -9.46 -25.42 12.62
C ALA A 985 -9.22 -24.49 11.43
N SER A 986 -9.34 -25.04 10.22
CA SER A 986 -9.59 -24.28 9.00
C SER A 986 -11.07 -23.93 8.84
N ILE A 987 -11.35 -22.70 8.38
CA ILE A 987 -12.70 -22.19 8.16
C ILE A 987 -12.85 -21.89 6.67
N ALA A 988 -13.37 -22.86 5.91
CA ALA A 988 -13.38 -22.77 4.46
C ALA A 988 -14.61 -22.06 3.87
N ASP A 989 -15.69 -21.90 4.63
CA ASP A 989 -16.97 -21.36 4.15
C ASP A 989 -17.81 -20.70 5.26
N ASN A 990 -18.86 -19.97 4.86
CA ASN A 990 -19.71 -19.23 5.78
C ASN A 990 -20.61 -20.11 6.67
N PHE A 991 -20.86 -21.38 6.31
CA PHE A 991 -21.60 -22.30 7.19
C PHE A 991 -20.73 -22.76 8.35
N GLN A 992 -19.46 -23.09 8.09
CA GLN A 992 -18.46 -23.39 9.12
C GLN A 992 -18.24 -22.19 10.04
N GLN A 993 -18.11 -20.98 9.47
CA GLN A 993 -18.01 -19.73 10.24
C GLN A 993 -19.23 -19.51 11.14
N ALA A 994 -20.44 -19.68 10.60
CA ALA A 994 -21.68 -19.51 11.35
C ALA A 994 -21.81 -20.52 12.51
N PHE A 995 -21.44 -21.79 12.28
CA PHE A 995 -21.37 -22.81 13.33
C PHE A 995 -20.38 -22.44 14.44
N LEU A 996 -19.14 -22.06 14.09
CA LEU A 996 -18.12 -21.68 15.06
C LEU A 996 -18.48 -20.40 15.82
N THR A 997 -19.14 -19.44 15.17
CA THR A 997 -19.66 -18.21 15.81
C THR A 997 -20.64 -18.54 16.95
N VAL A 998 -21.58 -19.46 16.73
CA VAL A 998 -22.53 -19.93 17.75
C VAL A 998 -21.82 -20.67 18.89
N VAL A 999 -20.78 -21.45 18.58
CA VAL A 999 -19.98 -22.18 19.58
C VAL A 999 -19.15 -21.23 20.44
N LEU A 1000 -18.37 -20.33 19.82
CA LEU A 1000 -17.53 -19.33 20.49
C LEU A 1000 -18.34 -18.40 21.41
N SER A 1001 -19.52 -17.97 20.97
CA SER A 1001 -20.44 -17.17 21.78
C SER A 1001 -20.89 -17.91 23.05
N ARG A 1002 -21.14 -19.23 22.97
CA ARG A 1002 -21.48 -20.06 24.14
C ARG A 1002 -20.30 -20.34 25.06
N LEU A 1003 -19.08 -20.37 24.54
CA LEU A 1003 -17.86 -20.54 25.32
C LEU A 1003 -17.50 -19.25 26.09
N GLY A 1004 -17.66 -18.09 25.45
CA GLY A 1004 -17.50 -16.78 26.09
C GLY A 1004 -16.06 -16.27 26.19
N TYR A 1005 -15.10 -16.89 25.49
CA TYR A 1005 -13.71 -16.44 25.37
C TYR A 1005 -13.15 -16.73 23.97
N ALA A 1006 -12.07 -16.02 23.62
CA ALA A 1006 -11.39 -16.14 22.34
C ALA A 1006 -10.62 -17.47 22.21
N HIS A 1007 -10.54 -18.01 21.00
CA HIS A 1007 -9.83 -19.26 20.72
C HIS A 1007 -8.93 -19.15 19.49
N TRP A 1008 -7.77 -19.80 19.55
CA TRP A 1008 -6.89 -19.96 18.39
C TRP A 1008 -7.56 -20.76 17.26
N ILE A 1009 -7.33 -20.29 16.02
CA ILE A 1009 -7.70 -20.98 14.77
C ILE A 1009 -6.45 -21.23 13.92
N GLY A 1010 -6.59 -22.00 12.84
CA GLY A 1010 -5.45 -22.49 12.06
C GLY A 1010 -4.80 -21.48 11.10
N LEU A 1011 -5.18 -20.21 11.12
CA LEU A 1011 -4.71 -19.21 10.15
C LEU A 1011 -3.46 -18.48 10.68
N SER A 1012 -2.43 -18.37 9.85
CA SER A 1012 -1.16 -17.72 10.19
C SER A 1012 -0.43 -17.17 8.96
N THR A 1013 0.51 -16.25 9.14
CA THR A 1013 1.37 -15.67 8.08
C THR A 1013 2.85 -15.92 8.40
N THR A 1014 3.66 -16.23 7.38
CA THR A 1014 5.13 -16.15 7.47
C THR A 1014 5.66 -14.76 7.09
N ASP A 1015 4.93 -14.07 6.21
CA ASP A 1015 5.38 -12.92 5.42
C ASP A 1015 4.84 -11.59 5.98
N ASN A 1016 4.94 -11.40 7.30
CA ASN A 1016 4.50 -10.20 8.05
C ASN A 1016 3.01 -9.77 7.88
N GLY A 1017 2.17 -10.61 7.25
CA GLY A 1017 0.75 -10.34 7.01
C GLY A 1017 0.37 -10.07 5.56
N LEU A 1018 1.29 -10.23 4.60
CA LEU A 1018 0.98 -10.13 3.17
C LEU A 1018 0.10 -11.30 2.69
N ASN A 1019 0.42 -12.53 3.12
CA ASN A 1019 -0.32 -13.76 2.80
C ASN A 1019 -0.65 -14.52 4.08
N PHE A 1020 -1.87 -15.06 4.18
CA PHE A 1020 -2.30 -15.91 5.29
C PHE A 1020 -2.61 -17.32 4.81
N ASP A 1021 -1.90 -18.29 5.37
CA ASP A 1021 -2.05 -19.72 5.08
C ASP A 1021 -2.74 -20.44 6.25
N TRP A 1022 -3.61 -21.40 5.90
CA TRP A 1022 -4.17 -22.33 6.86
C TRP A 1022 -3.17 -23.44 7.19
N SER A 1023 -3.03 -23.74 8.48
CA SER A 1023 -2.00 -24.66 9.02
C SER A 1023 -2.23 -26.14 8.69
N ASP A 1024 -3.38 -26.48 8.09
CA ASP A 1024 -3.77 -27.78 7.53
C ASP A 1024 -3.60 -27.83 5.98
N GLY A 1025 -3.16 -26.74 5.36
CA GLY A 1025 -3.04 -26.60 3.90
C GLY A 1025 -4.36 -26.37 3.16
N THR A 1026 -5.49 -26.10 3.84
CA THR A 1026 -6.76 -25.75 3.20
C THR A 1026 -6.61 -24.45 2.40
N LYS A 1027 -6.97 -24.47 1.11
CA LYS A 1027 -7.09 -23.25 0.29
C LYS A 1027 -8.54 -22.77 0.29
N SER A 1028 -8.82 -21.58 0.84
CA SER A 1028 -10.12 -20.91 0.71
C SER A 1028 -9.95 -19.38 0.68
N PRO A 1029 -10.62 -18.67 -0.25
CA PRO A 1029 -10.67 -17.20 -0.27
C PRO A 1029 -11.68 -16.62 0.74
N PHE A 1030 -12.39 -17.46 1.51
CA PHE A 1030 -13.31 -17.00 2.54
C PHE A 1030 -12.57 -16.28 3.68
N THR A 1031 -13.03 -15.08 4.06
CA THR A 1031 -12.50 -14.33 5.20
C THR A 1031 -13.63 -13.79 6.09
N TYR A 1032 -13.35 -13.67 7.40
CA TYR A 1032 -14.32 -13.13 8.38
C TYR A 1032 -13.65 -12.22 9.43
N TRP A 1033 -12.81 -11.30 8.94
CA TRP A 1033 -12.14 -10.28 9.74
C TRP A 1033 -13.15 -9.31 10.41
N LYS A 1034 -12.70 -8.64 11.48
CA LYS A 1034 -13.56 -7.70 12.22
C LYS A 1034 -13.70 -6.33 11.57
N ASP A 1035 -12.60 -5.85 11.01
CA ASP A 1035 -12.48 -4.59 10.26
C ASP A 1035 -11.62 -4.88 9.02
N GLU A 1036 -11.79 -4.08 7.96
CA GLU A 1036 -10.79 -4.01 6.89
C GLU A 1036 -9.48 -3.48 7.51
N GLU A 1037 -8.42 -4.29 7.45
CA GLU A 1037 -7.10 -4.01 8.00
C GLU A 1037 -7.05 -3.77 9.53
N SER A 1038 -7.13 -4.84 10.32
CA SER A 1038 -6.64 -4.78 11.71
C SER A 1038 -5.11 -4.58 11.71
N THR A 1039 -4.65 -3.34 11.95
CA THR A 1039 -3.24 -2.87 11.93
C THR A 1039 -2.33 -3.45 13.04
N PHE A 1040 -2.70 -4.59 13.62
CA PHE A 1040 -1.90 -5.28 14.62
C PHE A 1040 -0.82 -6.14 13.94
N LEU A 1041 0.45 -5.87 14.30
CA LEU A 1041 1.60 -6.72 14.00
C LEU A 1041 1.47 -8.03 14.79
N GLY A 1042 0.79 -8.99 14.17
CA GLY A 1042 0.54 -10.31 14.70
C GLY A 1042 0.44 -11.31 13.56
N ASP A 1043 1.22 -12.38 13.67
CA ASP A 1043 1.36 -13.41 12.64
C ASP A 1043 0.37 -14.57 12.77
N CYS A 1044 -0.32 -14.66 13.92
CA CYS A 1044 -1.27 -15.71 14.21
C CYS A 1044 -2.68 -15.14 14.45
N VAL A 1045 -3.69 -15.93 14.12
CA VAL A 1045 -5.09 -15.49 14.10
C VAL A 1045 -5.93 -16.24 15.13
N PHE A 1046 -6.81 -15.51 15.81
CA PHE A 1046 -7.82 -16.07 16.71
C PHE A 1046 -9.21 -15.59 16.34
N ALA A 1047 -10.23 -16.36 16.74
CA ALA A 1047 -11.63 -15.95 16.61
C ALA A 1047 -12.15 -15.45 17.96
N ASP A 1048 -12.82 -14.28 17.96
CA ASP A 1048 -13.43 -13.69 19.15
C ASP A 1048 -14.81 -14.31 19.48
N THR A 1049 -15.46 -13.82 20.54
CA THR A 1049 -16.77 -14.33 20.99
C THR A 1049 -17.94 -13.98 20.06
N SER A 1050 -17.72 -13.09 19.07
CA SER A 1050 -18.62 -12.85 17.94
C SER A 1050 -18.23 -13.66 16.69
N GLY A 1051 -17.22 -14.53 16.79
CA GLY A 1051 -16.71 -15.33 15.68
C GLY A 1051 -15.75 -14.58 14.75
N ARG A 1052 -15.55 -13.28 14.93
CA ARG A 1052 -14.73 -12.45 14.03
C ARG A 1052 -13.26 -12.68 14.26
N TRP A 1053 -12.49 -12.64 13.18
CA TRP A 1053 -11.06 -12.97 13.20
C TRP A 1053 -10.23 -11.74 13.58
N HIS A 1054 -9.21 -11.97 14.41
CA HIS A 1054 -8.27 -10.96 14.92
C HIS A 1054 -6.83 -11.47 14.81
N ARG A 1055 -5.90 -10.55 14.56
CA ARG A 1055 -4.46 -10.80 14.54
C ARG A 1055 -3.85 -10.55 15.92
N THR A 1056 -2.89 -11.39 16.32
CA THR A 1056 -2.01 -11.11 17.46
C THR A 1056 -0.69 -11.88 17.32
N ALA A 1057 0.32 -11.51 18.12
CA ALA A 1057 1.60 -12.23 18.18
C ALA A 1057 1.35 -13.71 18.57
N CYS A 1058 2.01 -14.65 17.90
CA CYS A 1058 1.82 -16.10 18.11
C CYS A 1058 2.15 -16.57 19.54
N GLU A 1059 2.96 -15.78 20.24
CA GLU A 1059 3.41 -15.90 21.63
C GLU A 1059 2.35 -15.45 22.66
N SER A 1060 1.26 -14.83 22.21
CA SER A 1060 0.14 -14.42 23.08
C SER A 1060 -0.48 -15.64 23.78
N LEU A 1061 -0.99 -15.47 25.00
CA LEU A 1061 -1.70 -16.52 25.72
C LEU A 1061 -3.22 -16.32 25.59
N LEU A 1062 -3.90 -17.21 24.86
CA LEU A 1062 -5.36 -17.27 24.76
C LEU A 1062 -5.92 -18.47 25.52
N GLN A 1063 -7.18 -18.38 25.97
CA GLN A 1063 -7.78 -19.36 26.89
C GLN A 1063 -8.16 -20.71 26.25
N GLY A 1064 -8.02 -20.85 24.92
CA GLY A 1064 -8.29 -22.12 24.24
C GLY A 1064 -7.95 -22.13 22.76
N ALA A 1065 -8.23 -23.27 22.14
CA ALA A 1065 -8.01 -23.52 20.71
C ALA A 1065 -9.13 -24.38 20.14
N ILE A 1066 -9.45 -24.19 18.85
CA ILE A 1066 -10.37 -25.05 18.11
C ILE A 1066 -9.54 -25.89 17.14
N CYS A 1067 -9.68 -27.21 17.24
CA CYS A 1067 -9.10 -28.16 16.32
C CYS A 1067 -10.18 -28.80 15.43
N HIS A 1068 -9.80 -29.36 14.29
CA HIS A 1068 -10.62 -30.27 13.49
C HIS A 1068 -9.85 -31.55 13.18
N VAL A 1069 -10.56 -32.68 13.03
CA VAL A 1069 -9.96 -33.92 12.54
C VAL A 1069 -9.87 -33.85 11.01
N PRO A 1070 -8.68 -34.06 10.40
CA PRO A 1070 -8.55 -34.10 8.95
C PRO A 1070 -9.37 -35.22 8.32
N THR A 1071 -10.08 -34.91 7.24
CA THR A 1071 -10.76 -35.89 6.38
C THR A 1071 -9.85 -36.24 5.20
N GLU A 1072 -9.74 -37.53 4.84
CA GLU A 1072 -8.88 -37.98 3.72
C GLU A 1072 -9.20 -37.27 2.39
N THR A 1073 -8.38 -36.29 2.01
CA THR A 1073 -8.44 -35.64 0.71
C THR A 1073 -7.65 -36.45 -0.32
N LYS A 1074 -8.34 -36.92 -1.36
CA LYS A 1074 -7.70 -37.60 -2.50
C LYS A 1074 -6.75 -36.64 -3.23
N ALA A 1075 -5.60 -37.17 -3.65
CA ALA A 1075 -4.64 -36.46 -4.48
C ALA A 1075 -5.25 -36.06 -5.84
N PHE A 1076 -4.93 -34.85 -6.31
CA PHE A 1076 -5.25 -34.41 -7.67
C PHE A 1076 -4.30 -35.03 -8.72
N GLU A 1077 -4.83 -35.25 -9.92
CA GLU A 1077 -4.13 -35.92 -11.02
C GLU A 1077 -3.10 -35.02 -11.73
N HIS A 1078 -2.08 -35.65 -12.32
CA HIS A 1078 -0.96 -35.00 -13.01
C HIS A 1078 -1.36 -34.38 -14.38
N PRO A 1079 -0.56 -33.43 -14.92
CA PRO A 1079 -1.11 -32.36 -15.76
C PRO A 1079 -1.15 -32.62 -17.28
N VAL A 1080 -2.16 -32.03 -17.91
CA VAL A 1080 -2.06 -31.49 -19.29
C VAL A 1080 -1.50 -30.06 -19.19
N LEU A 1081 -0.58 -29.70 -20.12
CA LEU A 1081 0.04 -28.37 -20.23
C LEU A 1081 -0.72 -27.47 -21.22
N CYS A 1082 -0.77 -26.17 -20.92
CA CYS A 1082 -1.19 -25.13 -21.88
C CYS A 1082 -0.06 -24.85 -22.91
N PRO A 1083 -0.38 -24.40 -24.13
CA PRO A 1083 0.63 -24.08 -25.15
C PRO A 1083 1.38 -22.78 -24.80
N GLU A 1084 2.71 -22.88 -24.72
CA GLU A 1084 3.62 -21.73 -24.63
C GLU A 1084 3.62 -20.96 -25.97
N THR A 1085 2.96 -19.81 -25.97
CA THR A 1085 2.99 -18.79 -27.03
C THR A 1085 3.48 -17.48 -26.42
N SER A 1086 3.67 -16.43 -27.22
CA SER A 1086 4.20 -15.11 -26.76
C SER A 1086 3.31 -14.37 -25.74
N VAL A 1087 2.22 -15.00 -25.32
CA VAL A 1087 1.14 -14.46 -24.51
C VAL A 1087 0.95 -15.38 -23.30
N PRO A 1088 0.98 -14.90 -22.04
CA PRO A 1088 0.87 -15.77 -20.88
C PRO A 1088 -0.54 -16.36 -20.76
N TRP A 1089 -0.61 -17.66 -20.44
CA TRP A 1089 -1.85 -18.43 -20.27
C TRP A 1089 -1.99 -18.97 -18.84
N ILE A 1090 -3.15 -18.74 -18.23
CA ILE A 1090 -3.55 -19.24 -16.91
C ILE A 1090 -4.46 -20.45 -17.10
N LYS A 1091 -4.25 -21.51 -16.32
CA LYS A 1091 -4.97 -22.78 -16.44
C LYS A 1091 -6.12 -22.87 -15.44
N PHE A 1092 -7.32 -23.18 -15.89
CA PHE A 1092 -8.45 -23.49 -15.00
C PHE A 1092 -9.39 -24.54 -15.60
N LYS A 1093 -9.67 -25.62 -14.84
CA LYS A 1093 -10.51 -26.78 -15.22
C LYS A 1093 -10.20 -27.40 -16.61
N GLY A 1094 -8.96 -27.34 -17.07
CA GLY A 1094 -8.55 -27.89 -18.37
C GLY A 1094 -8.71 -26.94 -19.57
N ASN A 1095 -9.21 -25.72 -19.34
CA ASN A 1095 -9.12 -24.61 -20.29
C ASN A 1095 -7.88 -23.74 -19.97
N CYS A 1096 -7.42 -22.98 -20.97
CA CYS A 1096 -6.37 -21.98 -20.84
C CYS A 1096 -6.97 -20.59 -21.14
N TYR A 1097 -6.71 -19.60 -20.29
CA TYR A 1097 -7.23 -18.24 -20.38
C TYR A 1097 -6.06 -17.26 -20.47
N SER A 1098 -6.19 -16.15 -21.20
CA SER A 1098 -5.17 -15.09 -21.19
C SER A 1098 -5.80 -13.75 -20.86
N LEU A 1099 -5.18 -13.03 -19.92
CA LEU A 1099 -5.61 -11.72 -19.43
C LEU A 1099 -4.64 -10.59 -19.82
N SER A 1100 -3.55 -10.92 -20.54
CA SER A 1100 -2.50 -9.95 -20.89
C SER A 1100 -2.98 -8.78 -21.76
N THR A 1101 -4.09 -8.96 -22.48
CA THR A 1101 -4.75 -7.93 -23.31
C THR A 1101 -5.88 -7.19 -22.60
N VAL A 1102 -6.13 -7.45 -21.30
CA VAL A 1102 -7.19 -6.75 -20.55
C VAL A 1102 -6.88 -5.25 -20.39
N LEU A 1103 -5.60 -4.88 -20.33
CA LEU A 1103 -5.14 -3.48 -20.35
C LEU A 1103 -5.13 -2.85 -21.76
N ASP A 1104 -5.17 -3.68 -22.81
CA ASP A 1104 -5.22 -3.25 -24.20
C ASP A 1104 -6.66 -2.91 -24.61
N SER A 1105 -7.03 -1.64 -24.53
CA SER A 1105 -8.35 -1.17 -25.01
C SER A 1105 -8.47 -1.35 -26.54
N ARG A 1106 -9.13 -2.43 -26.96
CA ARG A 1106 -9.40 -2.81 -28.35
C ARG A 1106 -10.91 -2.85 -28.63
N SER A 1107 -11.30 -2.69 -29.90
CA SER A 1107 -12.69 -2.94 -30.32
C SER A 1107 -13.05 -4.42 -30.15
N PHE A 1108 -14.36 -4.75 -30.13
CA PHE A 1108 -14.80 -6.14 -30.04
C PHE A 1108 -14.29 -6.97 -31.22
N GLU A 1109 -14.32 -6.40 -32.43
CA GLU A 1109 -13.85 -7.02 -33.67
C GLU A 1109 -12.33 -7.26 -33.64
N ASP A 1110 -11.53 -6.27 -33.23
CA ASP A 1110 -10.07 -6.39 -33.13
C ASP A 1110 -9.66 -7.39 -32.04
N ALA A 1111 -10.37 -7.41 -30.92
CA ALA A 1111 -10.16 -8.38 -29.84
C ALA A 1111 -10.52 -9.80 -30.31
N HIS A 1112 -11.61 -9.97 -31.06
CA HIS A 1112 -12.00 -11.26 -31.63
C HIS A 1112 -10.95 -11.78 -32.63
N GLU A 1113 -10.47 -10.94 -33.56
CA GLU A 1113 -9.40 -11.31 -34.49
C GLU A 1113 -8.08 -11.62 -33.77
N PHE A 1114 -7.74 -10.88 -32.72
CA PHE A 1114 -6.55 -11.14 -31.91
C PHE A 1114 -6.62 -12.51 -31.22
N CYS A 1115 -7.67 -12.79 -30.46
CA CYS A 1115 -7.84 -14.09 -29.79
C CYS A 1115 -7.79 -15.26 -30.79
N LYS A 1116 -8.38 -15.07 -31.98
CA LYS A 1116 -8.38 -16.05 -33.07
C LYS A 1116 -7.00 -16.27 -33.70
N ARG A 1117 -6.15 -15.23 -33.74
CA ARG A 1117 -4.75 -15.31 -34.20
C ARG A 1117 -3.88 -16.11 -33.24
N GLU A 1118 -4.10 -15.96 -31.93
CA GLU A 1118 -3.45 -16.72 -30.86
C GLU A 1118 -4.04 -18.15 -30.68
N GLY A 1119 -4.79 -18.67 -31.65
CA GLY A 1119 -5.34 -20.02 -31.62
C GLY A 1119 -6.50 -20.24 -30.63
N SER A 1120 -7.11 -19.16 -30.14
CA SER A 1120 -8.16 -19.16 -29.13
C SER A 1120 -9.42 -18.40 -29.62
N ASN A 1121 -10.29 -17.99 -28.69
CA ASN A 1121 -11.49 -17.20 -28.97
C ASN A 1121 -11.78 -16.24 -27.81
N LEU A 1122 -12.63 -15.24 -28.02
CA LEU A 1122 -13.09 -14.36 -26.95
C LEU A 1122 -13.78 -15.16 -25.83
N LEU A 1123 -13.63 -14.67 -24.60
CA LEU A 1123 -14.09 -15.30 -23.36
C LEU A 1123 -15.60 -15.60 -23.39
N ALA A 1124 -15.97 -16.85 -23.13
CA ALA A 1124 -17.36 -17.30 -23.04
C ALA A 1124 -17.55 -18.13 -21.75
N ILE A 1125 -18.04 -17.47 -20.70
CA ILE A 1125 -18.25 -18.05 -19.37
C ILE A 1125 -19.39 -19.08 -19.40
N LYS A 1126 -19.14 -20.31 -18.95
CA LYS A 1126 -20.08 -21.45 -19.00
C LYS A 1126 -20.59 -21.90 -17.64
N ASP A 1127 -19.80 -21.75 -16.58
CA ASP A 1127 -20.17 -22.15 -15.22
C ASP A 1127 -19.78 -21.11 -14.14
N GLU A 1128 -20.40 -21.20 -12.97
CA GLU A 1128 -20.20 -20.24 -11.87
C GLU A 1128 -18.75 -20.24 -11.35
N ALA A 1129 -18.05 -21.37 -11.38
CA ALA A 1129 -16.67 -21.43 -10.91
C ALA A 1129 -15.68 -20.86 -11.95
N GLU A 1130 -15.98 -20.98 -13.25
CA GLU A 1130 -15.29 -20.22 -14.30
C GLU A 1130 -15.49 -18.71 -14.10
N ASN A 1131 -16.71 -18.27 -13.78
CA ASN A 1131 -17.00 -16.87 -13.44
C ASN A 1131 -16.22 -16.38 -12.21
N LEU A 1132 -16.18 -17.17 -11.13
CA LEU A 1132 -15.46 -16.84 -9.90
C LEU A 1132 -13.94 -16.72 -10.13
N PHE A 1133 -13.34 -17.70 -10.81
CA PHE A 1133 -11.92 -17.67 -11.19
C PHE A 1133 -11.57 -16.41 -12.00
N LEU A 1134 -12.44 -16.02 -12.94
CA LEU A 1134 -12.23 -14.81 -13.75
C LEU A 1134 -12.43 -13.53 -12.94
N GLN A 1135 -13.34 -13.50 -11.96
CA GLN A 1135 -13.50 -12.35 -11.05
C GLN A 1135 -12.27 -12.17 -10.14
N GLU A 1136 -11.72 -13.26 -9.61
CA GLU A 1136 -10.51 -13.25 -8.77
C GLU A 1136 -9.30 -12.70 -9.55
N GLU A 1137 -9.04 -13.23 -10.75
CA GLU A 1137 -7.92 -12.78 -11.58
C GLU A 1137 -8.15 -11.39 -12.22
N LEU A 1138 -9.39 -10.92 -12.39
CA LEU A 1138 -9.69 -9.55 -12.84
C LEU A 1138 -9.65 -8.50 -11.72
N HIS A 1139 -9.79 -8.91 -10.44
CA HIS A 1139 -9.78 -7.98 -9.30
C HIS A 1139 -8.48 -7.16 -9.24
N ALA A 1140 -7.35 -7.76 -9.61
CA ALA A 1140 -6.04 -7.10 -9.71
C ALA A 1140 -6.01 -5.92 -10.70
N PHE A 1141 -6.91 -5.88 -11.69
CA PHE A 1141 -6.99 -4.82 -12.70
C PHE A 1141 -8.09 -3.79 -12.43
N SER A 1142 -8.86 -3.93 -11.33
CA SER A 1142 -10.06 -3.14 -11.03
C SER A 1142 -9.85 -1.61 -11.00
N SER A 1143 -8.64 -1.14 -10.67
CA SER A 1143 -8.25 0.27 -10.69
C SER A 1143 -8.09 0.86 -12.10
N SER A 1144 -7.88 0.00 -13.10
CA SER A 1144 -7.55 0.37 -14.49
C SER A 1144 -8.59 -0.11 -15.50
N VAL A 1145 -9.34 -1.18 -15.21
CA VAL A 1145 -10.29 -1.83 -16.11
C VAL A 1145 -11.57 -2.19 -15.36
N GLN A 1146 -12.66 -1.50 -15.68
CA GLN A 1146 -13.98 -1.74 -15.07
C GLN A 1146 -14.83 -2.79 -15.79
N MET A 1147 -14.53 -3.10 -17.05
CA MET A 1147 -15.32 -4.00 -17.91
C MET A 1147 -14.42 -4.73 -18.91
N VAL A 1148 -14.80 -5.97 -19.27
CA VAL A 1148 -14.10 -6.80 -20.28
C VAL A 1148 -15.05 -7.31 -21.35
N TRP A 1149 -14.53 -7.57 -22.56
CA TRP A 1149 -15.32 -8.14 -23.65
C TRP A 1149 -15.65 -9.63 -23.41
N LEU A 1150 -16.94 -9.95 -23.39
CA LEU A 1150 -17.45 -11.31 -23.45
C LEU A 1150 -17.91 -11.65 -24.87
N ASN A 1151 -17.79 -12.91 -25.26
CA ASN A 1151 -18.19 -13.45 -26.56
C ASN A 1151 -19.72 -13.62 -26.69
N ALA A 1152 -20.44 -12.53 -26.50
CA ALA A 1152 -21.89 -12.48 -26.47
C ALA A 1152 -22.41 -11.57 -27.60
N GLN A 1153 -22.81 -12.16 -28.72
CA GLN A 1153 -23.46 -11.44 -29.81
C GLN A 1153 -24.99 -11.53 -29.71
N PHE A 1154 -25.66 -10.38 -29.67
CA PHE A 1154 -27.11 -10.30 -29.68
C PHE A 1154 -27.63 -10.35 -31.13
N ASP A 1155 -27.85 -11.56 -31.64
CA ASP A 1155 -28.38 -11.78 -32.99
C ASP A 1155 -29.85 -11.33 -33.11
N SER A 1156 -30.04 -10.05 -33.39
CA SER A 1156 -31.35 -9.44 -33.66
C SER A 1156 -32.05 -10.01 -34.91
N ASN A 1157 -31.34 -10.78 -35.75
CA ASN A 1157 -31.91 -11.50 -36.88
C ASN A 1157 -32.38 -12.92 -36.56
N ARG A 1158 -32.19 -13.43 -35.33
CA ARG A 1158 -33.01 -14.53 -34.80
C ARG A 1158 -34.41 -14.07 -34.39
N ARG A 1159 -35.15 -13.57 -35.37
CA ARG A 1159 -36.52 -14.08 -35.50
C ARG A 1159 -36.37 -15.59 -35.68
N ASN A 1160 -36.81 -16.36 -34.69
CA ASN A 1160 -36.94 -17.80 -34.87
C ASN A 1160 -37.70 -18.05 -36.18
N HIS A 1161 -37.00 -18.61 -37.18
CA HIS A 1161 -37.62 -19.46 -38.19
C HIS A 1161 -38.06 -20.74 -37.47
N SER A 1162 -39.04 -20.56 -36.58
CA SER A 1162 -39.87 -21.63 -36.09
C SER A 1162 -40.37 -22.39 -37.30
N ILE A 1163 -40.35 -23.72 -37.25
CA ILE A 1163 -40.84 -24.56 -38.34
C ILE A 1163 -42.38 -24.41 -38.47
N VAL A 1164 -43.03 -23.74 -37.52
CA VAL A 1164 -44.47 -23.50 -37.43
C VAL A 1164 -45.07 -22.80 -38.66
N PRO A 1165 -44.57 -21.71 -39.27
CA PRO A 1165 -45.21 -21.11 -40.44
C PRO A 1165 -45.15 -22.00 -41.69
N LEU A 1166 -44.09 -22.80 -41.86
CA LEU A 1166 -44.00 -23.80 -42.93
C LEU A 1166 -44.93 -25.00 -42.66
N ALA A 1167 -44.98 -25.50 -41.42
CA ALA A 1167 -45.90 -26.56 -41.03
C ALA A 1167 -47.37 -26.12 -41.08
N VAL A 1168 -47.68 -24.87 -40.70
CA VAL A 1168 -49.01 -24.25 -40.77
C VAL A 1168 -49.39 -23.98 -42.23
N SER A 1169 -48.45 -23.55 -43.08
CA SER A 1169 -48.72 -23.40 -44.52
C SER A 1169 -48.93 -24.75 -45.21
N LEU A 1170 -48.12 -25.77 -44.89
CA LEU A 1170 -48.28 -27.13 -45.42
C LEU A 1170 -49.57 -27.79 -44.94
N THR A 1171 -49.96 -27.59 -43.67
CA THR A 1171 -51.25 -28.09 -43.15
C THR A 1171 -52.45 -27.31 -43.67
N LEU A 1172 -52.36 -25.99 -43.88
CA LEU A 1172 -53.40 -25.21 -44.58
C LEU A 1172 -53.54 -25.64 -46.05
N MET A 1173 -52.43 -25.88 -46.75
CA MET A 1173 -52.45 -26.39 -48.13
C MET A 1173 -53.01 -27.81 -48.19
N ALA A 1174 -52.70 -28.67 -47.22
CA ALA A 1174 -53.31 -29.99 -47.10
C ALA A 1174 -54.82 -29.91 -46.78
N PHE A 1175 -55.25 -29.01 -45.89
CA PHE A 1175 -56.65 -28.77 -45.59
C PHE A 1175 -57.42 -28.20 -46.78
N LEU A 1176 -56.83 -27.29 -47.56
CA LEU A 1176 -57.41 -26.77 -48.80
C LEU A 1176 -57.52 -27.86 -49.86
N ALA A 1177 -56.47 -28.67 -50.05
CA ALA A 1177 -56.52 -29.82 -50.96
C ALA A 1177 -57.59 -30.84 -50.54
N PHE A 1178 -57.69 -31.15 -49.25
CA PHE A 1178 -58.71 -32.05 -48.71
C PHE A 1178 -60.12 -31.46 -48.85
N ALA A 1179 -60.32 -30.17 -48.57
CA ALA A 1179 -61.60 -29.49 -48.75
C ALA A 1179 -62.04 -29.46 -50.22
N VAL A 1180 -61.13 -29.22 -51.16
CA VAL A 1180 -61.40 -29.29 -52.61
C VAL A 1180 -61.73 -30.73 -53.03
N LEU A 1181 -61.03 -31.74 -52.49
CA LEU A 1181 -61.34 -33.15 -52.76
C LEU A 1181 -62.72 -33.54 -52.21
N CYS A 1182 -63.05 -33.16 -50.98
CA CYS A 1182 -64.36 -33.37 -50.37
C CYS A 1182 -65.47 -32.63 -51.13
N PHE A 1183 -65.22 -31.41 -51.61
CA PHE A 1183 -66.17 -30.67 -52.46
C PHE A 1183 -66.38 -31.35 -53.82
N TRP A 1184 -65.33 -31.94 -54.41
CA TRP A 1184 -65.44 -32.76 -55.61
C TRP A 1184 -66.28 -34.02 -55.37
N ILE A 1185 -66.00 -34.76 -54.28
CA ILE A 1185 -66.75 -35.96 -53.88
C ILE A 1185 -68.22 -35.62 -53.59
N TYR A 1186 -68.49 -34.49 -52.93
CA TYR A 1186 -69.84 -33.97 -52.67
C TYR A 1186 -70.57 -33.63 -53.98
N LYS A 1187 -69.90 -32.97 -54.93
CA LYS A 1187 -70.47 -32.60 -56.24
C LYS A 1187 -70.74 -33.84 -57.11
N GLN A 1188 -69.89 -34.86 -57.02
CA GLN A 1188 -69.98 -36.08 -57.83
C GLN A 1188 -71.04 -37.09 -57.32
N ASN A 1189 -71.48 -36.99 -56.06
CA ASN A 1189 -72.56 -37.80 -55.46
C ASN A 1189 -73.83 -36.98 -55.12
N SER A 1190 -74.14 -35.97 -55.93
CA SER A 1190 -75.26 -35.03 -55.77
C SER A 1190 -76.68 -35.63 -56.01
N GLY A 1191 -76.85 -36.93 -55.77
CA GLY A 1191 -78.11 -37.67 -55.98
C GLY A 1191 -78.74 -38.34 -54.74
N PHE A 1192 -78.03 -38.49 -53.61
CA PHE A 1192 -78.48 -39.38 -52.53
C PHE A 1192 -78.93 -38.72 -51.20
N PHE A 1193 -78.57 -37.45 -50.93
CA PHE A 1193 -78.95 -36.77 -49.68
C PHE A 1193 -79.82 -35.52 -49.91
N GLN A 1194 -81.05 -35.73 -50.39
CA GLN A 1194 -82.15 -34.85 -50.03
C GLN A 1194 -82.71 -35.23 -48.65
N ARG A 1195 -83.12 -34.20 -47.89
CA ARG A 1195 -83.70 -34.25 -46.53
C ARG A 1195 -82.71 -34.56 -45.40
N LEU A 1196 -82.26 -33.49 -44.74
CA LEU A 1196 -82.78 -33.16 -43.40
C LEU A 1196 -82.60 -31.66 -43.13
N THR A 1197 -83.67 -31.02 -42.64
CA THR A 1197 -83.73 -29.58 -42.32
C THR A 1197 -83.36 -29.34 -40.86
N GLY A 1198 -82.54 -28.31 -40.55
CA GLY A 1198 -82.28 -27.92 -39.16
C GLY A 1198 -81.43 -26.65 -38.98
N SER A 1199 -82.08 -25.57 -38.53
CA SER A 1199 -81.51 -24.37 -37.85
C SER A 1199 -80.43 -23.48 -38.55
N ARG A 1200 -80.92 -22.30 -38.99
CA ARG A 1200 -80.35 -20.93 -38.82
C ARG A 1200 -78.83 -20.70 -38.91
N GLY A 1201 -78.42 -19.94 -39.94
CA GLY A 1201 -77.11 -19.27 -40.03
C GLY A 1201 -77.18 -17.74 -39.94
N LEU A 1202 -75.99 -17.13 -39.93
CA LEU A 1202 -75.71 -15.69 -40.06
C LEU A 1202 -75.14 -15.43 -41.51
N TYR A 1203 -74.52 -14.31 -41.94
CA TYR A 1203 -74.04 -13.07 -41.30
C TYR A 1203 -73.78 -12.00 -42.40
N TYR A 1204 -73.94 -10.70 -42.08
CA TYR A 1204 -73.41 -9.52 -42.81
C TYR A 1204 -73.94 -9.18 -44.24
N PRO A 1205 -73.87 -7.88 -44.61
CA PRO A 1205 -72.80 -7.30 -45.46
C PRO A 1205 -72.16 -6.03 -44.83
N THR A 1206 -70.85 -5.74 -44.88
CA THR A 1206 -69.97 -5.28 -46.00
C THR A 1206 -70.29 -3.91 -46.63
N LEU A 1207 -69.25 -3.08 -46.88
CA LEU A 1207 -69.00 -2.38 -48.15
C LEU A 1207 -67.64 -1.62 -48.17
N SER A 1208 -67.16 -1.34 -49.39
CA SER A 1208 -65.88 -0.71 -49.78
C SER A 1208 -66.09 0.24 -50.96
N PHE A 1209 -65.07 1.03 -51.38
CA PHE A 1209 -64.62 1.22 -52.79
C PHE A 1209 -63.41 2.20 -52.90
N SER A 1210 -62.90 2.49 -54.12
CA SER A 1210 -61.44 2.60 -54.38
C SER A 1210 -60.94 3.72 -55.34
N THR A 1211 -59.74 4.26 -55.03
CA THR A 1211 -58.56 4.60 -55.90
C THR A 1211 -58.63 5.44 -57.20
N ALA A 1212 -57.69 6.40 -57.34
CA ALA A 1212 -56.93 6.76 -58.58
C ALA A 1212 -55.68 7.65 -58.27
N GLN A 1213 -54.70 7.78 -59.19
CA GLN A 1213 -53.43 8.56 -59.09
C GLN A 1213 -53.35 9.72 -60.12
N LEU A 1214 -52.44 10.70 -59.96
CA LEU A 1214 -51.60 11.29 -61.05
C LEU A 1214 -50.38 12.12 -60.53
N GLU A 1215 -49.64 12.82 -61.43
CA GLU A 1215 -48.16 13.02 -61.42
C GLU A 1215 -47.57 14.47 -61.29
N GLU A 1216 -46.24 14.51 -61.03
CA GLU A 1216 -45.16 15.42 -61.50
C GLU A 1216 -44.93 16.88 -60.99
N ASN A 1217 -43.73 17.42 -61.34
CA ASN A 1217 -42.86 18.33 -60.53
C ASN A 1217 -42.63 19.76 -61.10
N VAL A 1218 -42.37 20.75 -60.23
CA VAL A 1218 -41.56 21.99 -60.50
C VAL A 1218 -40.84 22.47 -59.20
N HIS A 1219 -39.69 23.15 -59.34
CA HIS A 1219 -38.80 23.68 -58.27
C HIS A 1219 -38.73 25.24 -58.28
N ILE A 1220 -38.46 25.90 -57.13
CA ILE A 1220 -37.57 27.08 -56.88
C ILE A 1220 -37.79 27.72 -55.49
N SER A 1221 -36.81 28.47 -54.98
CA SER A 1221 -36.57 28.95 -53.60
C SER A 1221 -36.99 30.41 -53.31
N ASP A 1222 -37.00 30.84 -52.01
CA ASP A 1222 -36.07 31.88 -51.47
C ASP A 1222 -36.30 32.38 -50.01
N LEU A 1223 -35.16 32.63 -49.32
CA LEU A 1223 -34.78 33.75 -48.40
C LEU A 1223 -35.39 34.05 -46.98
N GLU A 1224 -34.52 33.86 -45.99
CA GLU A 1224 -33.99 34.82 -44.96
C GLU A 1224 -34.70 35.30 -43.65
N LYS A 1225 -33.85 35.29 -42.58
CA LYS A 1225 -33.63 36.25 -41.46
C LYS A 1225 -34.75 36.63 -40.46
N ASN A 1226 -34.44 36.48 -39.17
CA ASN A 1226 -33.75 37.54 -38.40
C ASN A 1226 -33.19 37.01 -37.07
N GLY A 1227 -32.29 37.76 -36.43
CA GLY A 1227 -31.79 37.48 -35.09
C GLY A 1227 -31.65 38.74 -34.25
N GLN A 1228 -31.56 38.55 -32.93
CA GLN A 1228 -31.00 39.51 -31.97
C GLN A 1228 -30.44 38.72 -30.78
#